data_AF-A0A4P9XAU6-F1
#
_entry.id   AF-A0A4P9XAU6-F1
#
_cell.length_a   1.000
_cell.length_b   1.000
_cell.length_c   1.000
_cell.angle_alpha   90.00
_cell.angle_beta   90.00
_cell.angle_gamma   90.00
#
_symmetry.space_group_name_H-M   'P 1'
#
loop_
_entity.id
_entity.type
_entity.pdbx_description
1 polymer ?
#
loop_
_entity_poly.entity_id
_entity_poly.type
_entity_poly.pdbx_seq_one_letter_code
_entity_poly.pdbx_strand_id
1 'polypeptide(L)'
;MSRWSAWIARQATPRYQKLATVRQSLPVYGVRDAFYALVAQHRVVLVAGETGSGKSTQIPQFVLEQAIAAKAPVHIVCTQPRRISAVSIASRVSEELGELPHDLGSRRSWVGYQVRMENKTHRDTPLVFCTTGVLLRQLESDPSLRRTMHIVIDEVHERSIDSDFLLLQVAELALLRPDLTVILMSATADTKLFCNYFNRKGLGPVGVLKASGRTFPVQERYLEHAIEDSGYQLDEGSEYAWDDDDDVVMPELTGGDFSRRTRRSVALTNMSRVNLDLVVHLVQWLVNGGGGLLAQHPGSILVFLPGVFEIKRCVDLVTAMRTERPMVALPLHSMLSVDDQRKVFDPVPAGKQKIVFSTNIAETGVTIPDVTIVIDSAKAREMTFRPRQNITALTETFISRANCKQRRGRAGRVREGVCFHLVTHDFYQQLPEHRPPEILRLPLENLCLRIRIFLDISNQRQTSIAAFLNRAIATPPERNTKTAVATLCQVGALDDFENLTRLGALLAHLPLDVRLGKMLILGAKFRCLDPILTVVAALSLGKSVFAPTRDRDDADSSKSDTIISDTVFWRSRFLHSGSDLLSIANVYARYRQIWALHGKVSAARAWCQRNRLHFANLEMVRDTRSQLLGCLVDAGLVRMSPADGGAPRRRGGGGGSRSRSSDAVPAAYNANEPSAGPVLAASLYPNILVNN
;
A
#
# COMPACT_ATOMS: atom_id res chain seq x y z
N MET A 1 2.00 34.32 -25.12
CA MET A 1 0.54 34.09 -24.94
C MET A 1 0.26 34.02 -23.44
N SER A 2 -0.72 34.76 -22.92
CA SER A 2 -1.09 34.71 -21.49
C SER A 2 -1.74 33.36 -21.14
N ARG A 3 -1.69 32.91 -19.87
CA ARG A 3 -2.40 31.68 -19.44
C ARG A 3 -3.89 31.74 -19.77
N TRP A 4 -4.52 32.92 -19.67
CA TRP A 4 -5.92 33.15 -20.05
C TRP A 4 -6.18 32.92 -21.55
N SER A 5 -5.37 33.50 -22.45
CA SER A 5 -5.56 33.29 -23.90
C SER A 5 -5.31 31.83 -24.31
N ALA A 6 -4.34 31.17 -23.69
CA ALA A 6 -4.10 29.75 -23.88
C ALA A 6 -5.26 28.88 -23.37
N TRP A 7 -5.90 29.26 -22.26
CA TRP A 7 -7.09 28.61 -21.73
C TRP A 7 -8.27 28.66 -22.71
N ILE A 8 -8.58 29.86 -23.22
CA ILE A 8 -9.67 30.04 -24.19
C ILE A 8 -9.44 29.23 -25.46
N ALA A 9 -8.22 29.25 -26.00
CA ALA A 9 -7.85 28.44 -27.17
C ALA A 9 -8.02 26.94 -26.92
N ARG A 10 -7.66 26.47 -25.72
CA ARG A 10 -7.80 25.07 -25.30
C ARG A 10 -9.26 24.63 -25.20
N GLN A 11 -10.12 25.47 -24.63
CA GLN A 11 -11.56 25.18 -24.52
C GLN A 11 -12.27 25.05 -25.88
N ALA A 12 -11.74 25.72 -26.91
CA ALA A 12 -12.25 25.62 -28.27
C ALA A 12 -11.87 24.31 -29.00
N THR A 13 -10.97 23.49 -28.45
CA THR A 13 -10.52 22.26 -29.12
C THR A 13 -11.59 21.16 -29.08
N PRO A 14 -11.75 20.36 -30.15
CA PRO A 14 -12.72 19.25 -30.17
C PRO A 14 -12.48 18.21 -29.06
N ARG A 15 -11.21 17.96 -28.71
CA ARG A 15 -10.83 17.02 -27.65
C ARG A 15 -11.30 17.48 -26.28
N TYR A 16 -11.12 18.77 -25.97
CA TYR A 16 -11.64 19.36 -24.74
C TYR A 16 -13.16 19.29 -24.70
N GLN A 17 -13.85 19.72 -25.77
CA GLN A 17 -15.31 19.75 -25.82
C GLN A 17 -15.92 18.36 -25.60
N LYS A 18 -15.37 17.32 -26.23
CA LYS A 18 -15.83 15.93 -26.05
C LYS A 18 -15.75 15.47 -24.59
N LEU A 19 -14.65 15.81 -23.90
CA LEU A 19 -14.45 15.41 -22.50
C LEU A 19 -15.16 16.33 -21.51
N ALA A 20 -15.44 17.57 -21.88
CA ALA A 20 -16.22 18.52 -21.07
C ALA A 20 -17.63 17.98 -20.78
N THR A 21 -18.31 17.36 -21.76
CA THR A 21 -19.62 16.72 -21.53
C THR A 21 -19.54 15.59 -20.50
N VAL A 22 -18.46 14.80 -20.53
CA VAL A 22 -18.22 13.74 -19.54
C VAL A 22 -17.99 14.35 -18.16
N ARG A 23 -17.19 15.41 -18.06
CA ARG A 23 -16.94 16.13 -16.78
C ARG A 23 -18.24 16.69 -16.19
N GLN A 24 -19.10 17.28 -17.02
CA GLN A 24 -20.40 17.83 -16.61
C GLN A 24 -21.37 16.77 -16.08
N SER A 25 -21.20 15.51 -16.48
CA SER A 25 -22.04 14.41 -16.00
C SER A 25 -21.69 13.94 -14.58
N LEU A 26 -20.50 14.31 -14.06
CA LEU A 26 -20.01 13.89 -12.76
C LEU A 26 -20.74 14.62 -11.61
N PRO A 27 -21.08 13.94 -10.50
CA PRO A 27 -21.84 14.56 -9.42
C PRO A 27 -21.17 15.80 -8.81
N VAL A 28 -19.84 15.80 -8.66
CA VAL A 28 -19.10 16.94 -8.11
C VAL A 28 -19.20 18.20 -8.99
N TYR A 29 -19.49 18.05 -10.29
CA TYR A 29 -19.65 19.20 -11.18
C TYR A 29 -20.88 20.03 -10.83
N GLY A 30 -21.96 19.40 -10.34
CA GLY A 30 -23.18 20.10 -9.93
C GLY A 30 -22.98 21.05 -8.73
N VAL A 31 -21.90 20.90 -7.98
CA VAL A 31 -21.56 21.73 -6.82
C VAL A 31 -20.36 22.65 -7.06
N ARG A 32 -19.94 22.82 -8.32
CA ARG A 32 -18.75 23.60 -8.71
C ARG A 32 -18.84 25.07 -8.29
N ASP A 33 -19.97 25.73 -8.52
CA ASP A 33 -20.07 27.16 -8.23
C ASP A 33 -20.10 27.42 -6.70
N ALA A 34 -20.70 26.50 -5.93
CA ALA A 34 -20.61 26.51 -4.48
C ALA A 34 -19.16 26.28 -3.99
N PHE A 35 -18.40 25.39 -4.65
CA PHE A 35 -16.97 25.21 -4.39
C PHE A 35 -16.19 26.52 -4.60
N TYR A 36 -16.42 27.22 -5.72
CA TYR A 36 -15.76 28.50 -6.00
C TYR A 36 -16.04 29.56 -4.93
N ALA A 37 -17.28 29.66 -4.46
CA ALA A 37 -17.65 30.57 -3.38
C ALA A 37 -16.92 30.20 -2.07
N LEU A 38 -16.83 28.91 -1.74
CA LEU A 38 -16.14 28.46 -0.52
C LEU A 38 -14.64 28.76 -0.55
N VAL A 39 -13.95 28.46 -1.66
CA VAL A 39 -12.50 28.72 -1.81
C VAL A 39 -12.18 30.21 -1.75
N ALA A 40 -13.08 31.07 -2.23
CA ALA A 40 -12.91 32.52 -2.14
C ALA A 40 -13.07 33.06 -0.71
N GLN A 41 -13.85 32.38 0.14
CA GLN A 41 -14.20 32.85 1.49
C GLN A 41 -13.40 32.17 2.61
N HIS A 42 -12.88 30.97 2.36
CA HIS A 42 -12.26 30.14 3.40
C HIS A 42 -10.84 29.75 3.02
N ARG A 43 -9.95 29.79 4.02
CA ARG A 43 -8.55 29.35 3.88
C ARG A 43 -8.43 27.83 3.86
N VAL A 44 -9.38 27.14 4.48
CA VAL A 44 -9.47 25.69 4.53
C VAL A 44 -10.84 25.25 4.02
N VAL A 45 -10.85 24.39 3.00
CA VAL A 45 -12.08 23.83 2.42
C VAL A 45 -12.02 22.31 2.50
N LEU A 46 -13.09 21.68 2.99
CA LEU A 46 -13.25 20.23 3.05
C LEU A 46 -14.34 19.80 2.06
N VAL A 47 -13.96 18.98 1.09
CA VAL A 47 -14.86 18.38 0.10
C VAL A 47 -15.12 16.92 0.48
N ALA A 48 -16.31 16.65 0.99
CA ALA A 48 -16.78 15.31 1.29
C ALA A 48 -17.68 14.79 0.16
N GLY A 49 -17.51 13.52 -0.21
CA GLY A 49 -18.40 12.86 -1.15
C GLY A 49 -17.92 11.46 -1.46
N GLU A 50 -18.81 10.56 -1.82
CA GLU A 50 -18.46 9.14 -1.99
C GLU A 50 -17.43 8.89 -3.10
N THR A 51 -16.84 7.69 -3.11
CA THR A 51 -15.91 7.32 -4.20
C THR A 51 -16.66 7.32 -5.54
N GLY A 52 -16.03 7.82 -6.61
CA GLY A 52 -16.68 7.94 -7.92
C GLY A 52 -17.45 9.25 -8.17
N SER A 53 -17.63 10.10 -7.15
CA SER A 53 -18.23 11.45 -7.33
C SER A 53 -17.42 12.41 -8.21
N GLY A 54 -16.14 12.09 -8.47
CA GLY A 54 -15.24 12.89 -9.33
C GLY A 54 -14.28 13.83 -8.58
N LYS A 55 -14.25 13.82 -7.24
CA LYS A 55 -13.44 14.76 -6.43
C LYS A 55 -11.97 14.85 -6.89
N SER A 56 -11.29 13.70 -6.93
CA SER A 56 -9.85 13.62 -7.21
C SER A 56 -9.45 14.14 -8.58
N THR A 57 -10.34 14.07 -9.57
CA THR A 57 -10.09 14.61 -10.92
C THR A 57 -10.58 16.05 -11.06
N GLN A 58 -11.75 16.40 -10.52
CA GLN A 58 -12.38 17.69 -10.80
C GLN A 58 -11.98 18.82 -9.84
N ILE A 59 -11.80 18.56 -8.53
CA ILE A 59 -11.51 19.63 -7.56
C ILE A 59 -10.20 20.36 -7.89
N PRO A 60 -9.07 19.68 -8.18
CA PRO A 60 -7.86 20.39 -8.60
C PRO A 60 -8.02 21.16 -9.91
N GLN A 61 -8.86 20.66 -10.84
CA GLN A 61 -9.18 21.39 -12.08
C GLN A 61 -10.00 22.65 -11.78
N PHE A 62 -11.00 22.59 -10.90
CA PHE A 62 -11.80 23.75 -10.50
C PHE A 62 -10.91 24.85 -9.91
N VAL A 63 -9.98 24.51 -9.02
CA VAL A 63 -9.00 25.47 -8.48
C VAL A 63 -8.17 26.11 -9.61
N LEU A 64 -7.68 25.29 -10.55
CA LEU A 64 -6.90 25.76 -11.69
C LEU A 64 -7.71 26.71 -12.59
N GLU A 65 -8.94 26.34 -12.92
CA GLU A 65 -9.87 27.11 -13.75
C GLU A 65 -10.20 28.46 -13.11
N GLN A 66 -10.54 28.46 -11.82
CA GLN A 66 -10.86 29.68 -11.06
C GLN A 66 -9.67 30.63 -10.99
N ALA A 67 -8.47 30.12 -10.68
CA ALA A 67 -7.27 30.95 -10.60
C ALA A 67 -6.90 31.57 -11.96
N ILE A 68 -7.08 30.82 -13.06
CA ILE A 68 -6.82 31.32 -14.41
C ILE A 68 -7.85 32.37 -14.82
N ALA A 69 -9.13 32.15 -14.52
CA ALA A 69 -10.19 33.12 -14.77
C ALA A 69 -9.95 34.43 -14.00
N ALA A 70 -9.51 34.33 -12.75
CA ALA A 70 -9.13 35.47 -11.92
C ALA A 70 -7.77 36.10 -12.31
N LYS A 71 -7.03 35.51 -13.27
CA LYS A 71 -5.64 35.89 -13.63
C LYS A 71 -4.69 35.92 -12.41
N ALA A 72 -4.95 35.07 -11.42
CA ALA A 72 -4.18 34.96 -10.20
C ALA A 72 -2.95 34.03 -10.38
N PRO A 73 -1.92 34.14 -9.52
CA PRO A 73 -0.84 33.16 -9.46
C PRO A 73 -1.40 31.76 -9.22
N VAL A 74 -0.97 30.77 -10.01
CA VAL A 74 -1.43 29.39 -9.85
C VAL A 74 -0.27 28.40 -9.84
N HIS A 75 -0.20 27.69 -8.72
CA HIS A 75 0.58 26.49 -8.49
C HIS A 75 -0.16 25.64 -7.46
N ILE A 76 -0.56 24.44 -7.86
CA ILE A 76 -1.40 23.52 -7.10
C ILE A 76 -0.63 22.22 -6.92
N VAL A 77 -0.51 21.76 -5.67
CA VAL A 77 0.01 20.43 -5.36
C VAL A 77 -1.14 19.59 -4.82
N CYS A 78 -1.45 18.48 -5.49
CA CYS A 78 -2.47 17.53 -5.07
C CYS A 78 -1.83 16.22 -4.64
N THR A 79 -1.93 15.87 -3.36
CA THR A 79 -1.36 14.63 -2.84
C THR A 79 -2.31 13.47 -3.02
N GLN A 80 -1.73 12.31 -3.32
CA GLN A 80 -2.40 11.03 -3.41
C GLN A 80 -1.70 10.02 -2.48
N PRO A 81 -2.43 9.11 -1.83
CA PRO A 81 -1.81 8.12 -0.93
C PRO A 81 -0.93 7.12 -1.69
N ARG A 82 -1.21 6.89 -2.99
CA ARG A 82 -0.54 5.85 -3.79
C ARG A 82 0.05 6.41 -5.09
N ARG A 83 1.18 5.83 -5.50
CA ARG A 83 1.88 6.19 -6.75
C ARG A 83 0.98 6.04 -7.98
N ILE A 84 0.27 4.91 -8.09
CA ILE A 84 -0.63 4.65 -9.22
C ILE A 84 -1.71 5.72 -9.33
N SER A 85 -2.27 6.17 -8.21
CA SER A 85 -3.34 7.18 -8.19
C SER A 85 -2.80 8.53 -8.66
N ALA A 86 -1.63 8.96 -8.17
CA ALA A 86 -0.99 10.19 -8.65
C ALA A 86 -0.75 10.17 -10.18
N VAL A 87 -0.25 9.05 -10.70
CA VAL A 87 0.04 8.91 -12.14
C VAL A 87 -1.23 8.83 -12.99
N SER A 88 -2.19 7.99 -12.59
CA SER A 88 -3.42 7.76 -13.37
C SER A 88 -4.32 8.98 -13.36
N ILE A 89 -4.45 9.66 -12.21
CA ILE A 89 -5.24 10.89 -12.09
C ILE A 89 -4.58 12.02 -12.89
N ALA A 90 -3.25 12.19 -12.81
CA ALA A 90 -2.56 13.19 -13.63
C ALA A 90 -2.76 12.96 -15.14
N SER A 91 -2.65 11.70 -15.59
CA SER A 91 -2.90 11.32 -16.98
C SER A 91 -4.35 11.64 -17.38
N ARG A 92 -5.31 11.24 -16.55
CA ARG A 92 -6.73 11.48 -16.80
C ARG A 92 -7.07 12.97 -16.84
N VAL A 93 -6.54 13.76 -15.92
CA VAL A 93 -6.77 15.21 -15.87
C VAL A 93 -6.10 15.92 -17.05
N SER A 94 -4.90 15.49 -17.47
CA SER A 94 -4.26 15.98 -18.69
C SER A 94 -5.13 15.72 -19.93
N GLU A 95 -5.68 14.51 -20.07
CA GLU A 95 -6.62 14.18 -21.14
C GLU A 95 -7.89 15.04 -21.09
N GLU A 96 -8.51 15.17 -19.92
CA GLU A 96 -9.72 15.98 -19.69
C GLU A 96 -9.53 17.46 -20.02
N LEU A 97 -8.31 17.98 -19.86
CA LEU A 97 -7.92 19.33 -20.29
C LEU A 97 -7.61 19.41 -21.79
N GLY A 98 -7.83 18.35 -22.56
CA GLY A 98 -7.65 18.33 -24.01
C GLY A 98 -6.18 18.18 -24.47
N GLU A 99 -5.27 17.79 -23.58
CA GLU A 99 -3.85 17.59 -23.92
C GLU A 99 -3.62 16.26 -24.65
N LEU A 100 -2.55 16.18 -25.45
CA LEU A 100 -2.21 14.94 -26.17
C LEU A 100 -1.60 13.90 -25.23
N PRO A 101 -1.69 12.58 -25.54
CA PRO A 101 -1.25 11.51 -24.64
C PRO A 101 0.23 11.60 -24.21
N HIS A 102 1.08 12.25 -25.01
CA HIS A 102 2.50 12.43 -24.73
C HIS A 102 2.85 13.82 -24.17
N ASP A 103 1.88 14.71 -24.01
CA ASP A 103 2.13 16.05 -23.51
C ASP A 103 2.35 16.08 -21.99
N LEU A 104 1.77 15.15 -21.23
CA LEU A 104 1.81 15.13 -19.77
C LEU A 104 3.23 15.39 -19.20
N GLY A 105 3.36 16.46 -18.42
CA GLY A 105 4.63 16.88 -17.82
C GLY A 105 5.59 17.63 -18.75
N SER A 106 5.31 17.71 -20.05
CA SER A 106 6.06 18.55 -21.00
C SER A 106 5.82 20.04 -20.75
N ARG A 107 6.60 20.91 -21.40
CA ARG A 107 6.43 22.37 -21.33
C ARG A 107 5.08 22.86 -21.89
N ARG A 108 4.36 22.04 -22.65
CA ARG A 108 3.04 22.37 -23.21
C ARG A 108 1.89 21.93 -22.28
N SER A 109 2.18 21.06 -21.32
CA SER A 109 1.18 20.52 -20.41
C SER A 109 1.02 21.38 -19.16
N TRP A 110 -0.21 21.44 -18.67
CA TRP A 110 -0.59 22.14 -17.46
C TRP A 110 -0.61 21.22 -16.25
N VAL A 111 -0.44 19.92 -16.49
CA VAL A 111 -0.56 18.87 -15.51
C VAL A 111 0.73 18.08 -15.50
N GLY A 112 1.17 17.70 -14.31
CA GLY A 112 2.28 16.78 -14.17
C GLY A 112 2.11 15.92 -12.95
N TYR A 113 3.03 14.96 -12.79
CA TYR A 113 3.11 14.22 -11.55
C TYR A 113 4.53 14.02 -11.09
N GLN A 114 4.69 13.86 -9.78
CA GLN A 114 5.94 13.50 -9.15
C GLN A 114 5.72 12.38 -8.14
N VAL A 115 6.38 11.25 -8.39
CA VAL A 115 6.38 10.09 -7.49
C VAL A 115 7.83 9.65 -7.25
N ARG A 116 8.06 8.74 -6.30
CA ARG A 116 9.42 8.23 -6.06
C ARG A 116 10.02 7.65 -7.36
N MET A 117 11.24 8.08 -7.69
CA MET A 117 12.03 7.72 -8.89
C MET A 117 11.46 8.17 -10.24
N GLU A 118 10.36 8.92 -10.27
CA GLU A 118 9.76 9.36 -11.54
C GLU A 118 9.15 10.76 -11.39
N ASN A 119 9.61 11.67 -12.24
CA ASN A 119 9.14 13.05 -12.26
C ASN A 119 8.76 13.43 -13.69
N LYS A 120 7.47 13.67 -13.93
CA LYS A 120 6.94 14.26 -15.16
C LYS A 120 6.36 15.63 -14.85
N THR A 121 7.25 16.54 -14.49
CA THR A 121 6.94 17.96 -14.29
C THR A 121 8.05 18.80 -14.92
N HIS A 122 7.72 20.02 -15.28
CA HIS A 122 8.68 21.09 -15.54
C HIS A 122 8.54 22.19 -14.49
N ARG A 123 9.50 23.10 -14.43
CA ARG A 123 9.56 24.20 -13.43
C ARG A 123 8.23 24.94 -13.29
N ASP A 124 7.51 25.15 -14.39
CA ASP A 124 6.31 25.98 -14.45
C ASP A 124 4.96 25.24 -14.48
N THR A 125 4.96 23.94 -14.21
CA THR A 125 3.75 23.10 -14.17
C THR A 125 2.72 23.69 -13.19
N PRO A 126 1.52 24.09 -13.65
CA PRO A 126 0.46 24.65 -12.80
C PRO A 126 -0.12 23.67 -11.78
N LEU A 127 -0.42 22.44 -12.21
CA LEU A 127 -1.05 21.41 -11.37
C LEU A 127 -0.16 20.17 -11.30
N VAL A 128 0.30 19.85 -10.10
CA VAL A 128 1.17 18.69 -9.84
C VAL A 128 0.45 17.70 -8.93
N PHE A 129 0.29 16.47 -9.41
CA PHE A 129 -0.12 15.35 -8.57
C PHE A 129 1.11 14.65 -8.00
N CYS A 130 1.16 14.40 -6.69
CA CYS A 130 2.28 13.71 -6.09
C CYS A 130 1.85 12.73 -5.01
N THR A 131 2.74 11.85 -4.57
CA THR A 131 2.47 11.07 -3.36
C THR A 131 2.65 11.93 -2.11
N THR A 132 1.95 11.63 -1.02
CA THR A 132 2.15 12.27 0.31
C THR A 132 3.63 12.38 0.70
N GLY A 133 4.38 11.27 0.57
CA GLY A 133 5.81 11.26 0.87
C GLY A 133 6.70 12.13 -0.04
N VAL A 134 6.24 12.52 -1.23
CA VAL A 134 6.98 13.48 -2.07
C VAL A 134 6.78 14.90 -1.54
N LEU A 135 5.56 15.27 -1.16
CA LEU A 135 5.31 16.59 -0.58
C LEU A 135 5.99 16.76 0.79
N LEU A 136 6.00 15.72 1.63
CA LEU A 136 6.76 15.73 2.89
C LEU A 136 8.25 16.02 2.65
N ARG A 137 8.89 15.37 1.67
CA ARG A 137 10.30 15.66 1.33
C ARG A 137 10.52 17.05 0.75
N GLN A 138 9.54 17.57 0.01
CA GLN A 138 9.60 18.95 -0.47
C GLN A 138 9.55 19.93 0.70
N LEU A 139 8.69 19.70 1.70
CA LEU A 139 8.65 20.48 2.95
C LEU A 139 9.94 20.34 3.77
N GLU A 140 10.57 19.16 3.75
CA GLU A 140 11.89 18.93 4.37
C GLU A 140 13.02 19.74 3.69
N SER A 141 12.84 20.13 2.42
CA SER A 141 13.85 20.86 1.64
C SER A 141 13.55 22.36 1.53
N ASP A 142 12.28 22.72 1.38
CA ASP A 142 11.73 24.08 1.35
C ASP A 142 10.49 24.14 2.26
N PRO A 143 10.66 24.42 3.57
CA PRO A 143 9.56 24.53 4.52
C PRO A 143 8.55 25.62 4.18
N SER A 144 8.93 26.60 3.34
CA SER A 144 8.09 27.74 3.01
C SER A 144 7.16 27.50 1.83
N LEU A 145 7.47 26.48 1.00
CA LEU A 145 6.82 26.16 -0.28
C LEU A 145 6.37 27.41 -1.04
N ARG A 146 7.28 28.38 -1.21
CA ARG A 146 6.88 29.77 -1.47
C ARG A 146 5.98 29.98 -2.69
N ARG A 147 6.18 29.12 -3.69
CA ARG A 147 5.49 29.13 -4.98
C ARG A 147 4.08 28.52 -4.92
N THR A 148 3.81 27.64 -3.97
CA THR A 148 2.55 26.89 -3.88
C THR A 148 1.46 27.75 -3.27
N MET A 149 0.39 27.94 -4.03
CA MET A 149 -0.77 28.75 -3.63
C MET A 149 -1.91 27.87 -3.08
N HIS A 150 -1.97 26.61 -3.54
CA HIS A 150 -3.00 25.66 -3.12
C HIS A 150 -2.38 24.30 -2.84
N ILE A 151 -2.70 23.73 -1.68
CA ILE A 151 -2.39 22.34 -1.35
C ILE A 151 -3.70 21.58 -1.24
N VAL A 152 -3.84 20.54 -2.06
CA VAL A 152 -4.97 19.61 -2.04
C VAL A 152 -4.50 18.30 -1.43
N ILE A 153 -5.11 17.88 -0.33
CA ILE A 153 -4.82 16.60 0.32
C ILE A 153 -6.00 15.66 0.07
N ASP A 154 -5.81 14.69 -0.83
CA ASP A 154 -6.83 13.70 -1.17
C ASP A 154 -6.81 12.50 -0.20
N GLU A 155 -7.95 11.80 -0.15
CA GLU A 155 -8.15 10.57 0.63
C GLU A 155 -7.78 10.71 2.12
N VAL A 156 -8.07 11.87 2.76
CA VAL A 156 -7.69 12.14 4.17
C VAL A 156 -8.31 11.17 5.19
N HIS A 157 -9.29 10.39 4.78
CA HIS A 157 -9.94 9.36 5.60
C HIS A 157 -9.11 8.08 5.74
N GLU A 158 -8.04 7.88 4.97
CA GLU A 158 -7.14 6.72 5.15
C GLU A 158 -6.35 6.80 6.46
N ARG A 159 -6.15 8.01 7.02
CA ARG A 159 -5.56 8.25 8.35
C ARG A 159 -4.23 7.50 8.61
N SER A 160 -3.39 7.46 7.57
CA SER A 160 -2.01 6.96 7.67
C SER A 160 -1.12 7.93 8.44
N ILE A 161 0.00 7.43 8.98
CA ILE A 161 0.98 8.28 9.69
C ILE A 161 1.45 9.44 8.81
N ASP A 162 1.82 9.14 7.56
CA ASP A 162 2.32 10.15 6.62
C ASP A 162 1.26 11.21 6.29
N SER A 163 -0.01 10.81 6.18
CA SER A 163 -1.11 11.74 5.91
C SER A 163 -1.41 12.65 7.10
N ASP A 164 -1.49 12.09 8.31
CA ASP A 164 -1.72 12.88 9.53
C ASP A 164 -0.53 13.81 9.82
N PHE A 165 0.71 13.37 9.53
CA PHE A 165 1.89 14.20 9.65
C PHE A 165 1.94 15.32 8.60
N LEU A 166 1.55 15.04 7.35
CA LEU A 166 1.42 16.07 6.33
C LEU A 166 0.37 17.11 6.73
N LEU A 167 -0.79 16.69 7.23
CA LEU A 167 -1.83 17.59 7.73
C LEU A 167 -1.30 18.52 8.83
N LEU A 168 -0.49 17.98 9.74
CA LEU A 168 0.15 18.77 10.79
C LEU A 168 1.10 19.82 10.20
N GLN A 169 2.02 19.44 9.32
CA GLN A 169 2.95 20.40 8.70
C GLN A 169 2.23 21.46 7.86
N VAL A 170 1.21 21.06 7.09
CA VAL A 170 0.43 21.98 6.26
C VAL A 170 -0.38 22.95 7.12
N ALA A 171 -0.90 22.51 8.27
CA ALA A 171 -1.58 23.40 9.20
C ALA A 171 -0.61 24.45 9.79
N GLU A 172 0.61 24.05 10.18
CA GLU A 172 1.63 25.00 10.65
C GLU A 172 2.04 25.97 9.53
N LEU A 173 2.24 25.46 8.31
CA LEU A 173 2.57 26.31 7.15
C LEU A 173 1.44 27.30 6.85
N ALA A 174 0.18 26.87 6.90
CA ALA A 174 -0.96 27.74 6.66
C ALA A 174 -1.08 28.84 7.71
N LEU A 175 -0.63 28.64 8.96
CA LEU A 175 -0.58 29.72 9.94
C LEU A 175 0.43 30.81 9.54
N LEU A 176 1.55 30.43 8.91
CA LEU A 176 2.60 31.33 8.44
C LEU A 176 2.32 31.94 7.06
N ARG A 177 1.41 31.33 6.29
CA ARG A 177 1.09 31.69 4.90
C ARG A 177 -0.39 32.03 4.74
N PRO A 178 -0.83 33.27 5.07
CA PRO A 178 -2.22 33.71 4.92
C PRO A 178 -2.80 33.51 3.52
N ASP A 179 -1.94 33.58 2.51
CA ASP A 179 -2.22 33.42 1.08
C ASP A 179 -2.32 31.96 0.61
N LEU A 180 -1.95 30.98 1.44
CA LEU A 180 -2.08 29.55 1.13
C LEU A 180 -3.52 29.07 1.42
N THR A 181 -4.14 28.45 0.41
CA THR A 181 -5.42 27.74 0.55
C THR A 181 -5.20 26.24 0.67
N VAL A 182 -5.80 25.62 1.68
CA VAL A 182 -5.73 24.17 1.93
C VAL A 182 -7.07 23.54 1.60
N ILE A 183 -7.06 22.49 0.77
CA ILE A 183 -8.26 21.76 0.37
C ILE A 183 -8.10 20.31 0.78
N LEU A 184 -9.07 19.79 1.52
CA LEU A 184 -9.11 18.40 1.98
C LEU A 184 -10.19 17.68 1.18
N MET A 185 -9.92 16.45 0.74
CA MET A 185 -10.92 15.61 0.09
C MET A 185 -11.08 14.29 0.83
N SER A 186 -12.34 13.94 1.13
CA SER A 186 -12.67 12.72 1.86
C SER A 186 -13.80 11.94 1.18
N ALA A 187 -13.68 10.61 1.15
CA ALA A 187 -14.76 9.72 0.73
C ALA A 187 -15.84 9.53 1.81
N THR A 188 -15.56 9.90 3.05
CA THR A 188 -16.46 9.71 4.20
C THR A 188 -17.21 11.00 4.55
N ALA A 189 -18.40 10.85 5.15
CA ALA A 189 -19.25 11.98 5.54
C ALA A 189 -18.88 12.59 6.91
N ASP A 190 -18.01 11.96 7.71
CA ASP A 190 -17.58 12.53 8.98
C ASP A 190 -16.54 13.64 8.77
N THR A 191 -17.08 14.85 8.63
CA THR A 191 -16.31 16.08 8.42
C THR A 191 -15.91 16.76 9.73
N LYS A 192 -16.53 16.38 10.86
CA LYS A 192 -16.44 17.13 12.13
C LYS A 192 -15.02 17.12 12.68
N LEU A 193 -14.33 15.99 12.59
CA LEU A 193 -12.97 15.85 13.08
C LEU A 193 -12.02 16.88 12.43
N PHE A 194 -12.06 16.99 11.10
CA PHE A 194 -11.20 17.91 10.36
C PHE A 194 -11.59 19.37 10.65
N CYS A 195 -12.90 19.70 10.65
CA CYS A 195 -13.35 21.04 11.01
C CYS A 195 -12.85 21.46 12.40
N ASN A 196 -13.02 20.60 13.41
CA ASN A 196 -12.57 20.86 14.77
C ASN A 196 -11.05 20.99 14.87
N TYR A 197 -10.30 20.24 14.07
CA TYR A 197 -8.85 20.32 14.04
C TYR A 197 -8.35 21.69 13.53
N PHE A 198 -8.79 22.10 12.34
CA PHE A 198 -8.35 23.36 11.73
C PHE A 198 -8.87 24.59 12.48
N ASN A 199 -10.08 24.52 13.05
CA ASN A 199 -10.59 25.56 13.95
C ASN A 199 -9.71 25.72 15.19
N ARG A 200 -9.37 24.62 15.88
CA ARG A 200 -8.48 24.64 17.08
C ARG A 200 -7.08 25.13 16.77
N LYS A 201 -6.59 24.90 15.54
CA LYS A 201 -5.30 25.43 15.06
C LYS A 201 -5.28 26.94 14.87
N GLY A 202 -6.44 27.61 14.85
CA GLY A 202 -6.53 29.05 14.59
C GLY A 202 -6.61 29.41 13.11
N LEU A 203 -6.94 28.45 12.23
CA LEU A 203 -7.09 28.71 10.79
C LEU A 203 -8.49 29.21 10.38
N GLY A 204 -9.36 29.46 11.37
CA GLY A 204 -10.73 29.92 11.16
C GLY A 204 -11.69 28.80 10.73
N PRO A 205 -12.96 29.14 10.45
CA PRO A 205 -13.96 28.17 10.05
C PRO A 205 -13.57 27.44 8.76
N VAL A 206 -13.83 26.13 8.73
CA VAL A 206 -13.63 25.29 7.54
C VAL A 206 -14.87 25.33 6.65
N GLY A 207 -14.69 25.70 5.38
CA GLY A 207 -15.75 25.62 4.38
C GLY A 207 -16.04 24.16 4.02
N VAL A 208 -17.26 23.66 4.26
CA VAL A 208 -17.60 22.25 4.00
C VAL A 208 -18.48 22.15 2.77
N LEU A 209 -18.01 21.41 1.77
CA LEU A 209 -18.77 21.06 0.58
C LEU A 209 -19.13 19.57 0.61
N LYS A 210 -20.41 19.25 0.46
CA LYS A 210 -20.87 17.87 0.29
C LYS A 210 -21.28 17.65 -1.16
N ALA A 211 -20.59 16.74 -1.84
CA ALA A 211 -20.98 16.27 -3.17
C ALA A 211 -21.71 14.92 -3.00
N SER A 212 -23.00 14.90 -3.31
CA SER A 212 -23.79 13.67 -3.34
C SER A 212 -23.21 12.70 -4.37
N GLY A 213 -23.09 11.41 -4.02
CA GLY A 213 -22.69 10.38 -4.97
C GLY A 213 -23.81 10.06 -5.97
N ARG A 214 -23.44 9.59 -7.16
CA ARG A 214 -24.29 8.76 -8.01
C ARG A 214 -23.73 7.35 -7.95
N THR A 215 -24.06 6.59 -6.91
CA THR A 215 -23.77 5.15 -6.88
C THR A 215 -25.04 4.40 -7.21
N PHE A 216 -24.95 3.47 -8.14
CA PHE A 216 -26.03 2.53 -8.38
C PHE A 216 -26.10 1.51 -7.23
N PRO A 217 -27.29 0.95 -6.95
CA PRO A 217 -27.43 -0.15 -5.99
C PRO A 217 -26.44 -1.29 -6.25
N VAL A 218 -25.86 -1.83 -5.18
CA VAL A 218 -24.99 -3.02 -5.24
C VAL A 218 -25.56 -4.07 -4.32
N GLN A 219 -25.91 -5.23 -4.86
CA GLN A 219 -26.36 -6.38 -4.07
C GLN A 219 -25.17 -6.94 -3.27
N GLU A 220 -25.31 -7.00 -1.96
CA GLU A 220 -24.32 -7.63 -1.08
C GLU A 220 -24.66 -9.11 -0.88
N ARG A 221 -23.66 -9.98 -1.07
CA ARG A 221 -23.69 -11.42 -0.80
C ARG A 221 -22.51 -11.75 0.11
N TYR A 222 -22.67 -12.78 0.94
CA TYR A 222 -21.69 -13.18 1.95
C TYR A 222 -21.15 -14.59 1.69
N LEU A 223 -20.28 -15.11 2.55
CA LEU A 223 -19.63 -16.40 2.39
C LEU A 223 -20.63 -17.54 2.12
N GLU A 224 -21.68 -17.62 2.94
CA GLU A 224 -22.75 -18.60 2.84
C GLU A 224 -23.48 -18.54 1.49
N HIS A 225 -23.68 -17.34 0.94
CA HIS A 225 -24.27 -17.15 -0.39
C HIS A 225 -23.30 -17.62 -1.48
N ALA A 226 -22.02 -17.24 -1.40
CA ALA A 226 -21.01 -17.67 -2.37
C ALA A 226 -20.89 -19.21 -2.45
N ILE A 227 -21.00 -19.90 -1.32
CA ILE A 227 -20.96 -21.37 -1.22
C ILE A 227 -22.27 -22.01 -1.71
N GLU A 228 -23.42 -21.45 -1.35
CA GLU A 228 -24.73 -21.92 -1.79
C GLU A 228 -24.86 -21.79 -3.31
N ASP A 229 -24.66 -20.58 -3.83
CA ASP A 229 -24.84 -20.22 -5.24
C ASP A 229 -23.90 -21.00 -6.17
N SER A 230 -22.62 -21.09 -5.79
CA SER A 230 -21.61 -21.72 -6.65
C SER A 230 -21.63 -23.23 -6.60
N GLY A 231 -22.18 -23.84 -5.54
CA GLY A 231 -22.07 -25.29 -5.33
C GLY A 231 -20.75 -25.74 -4.70
N TYR A 232 -19.88 -24.82 -4.27
CA TYR A 232 -18.57 -25.14 -3.67
C TYR A 232 -18.70 -26.00 -2.40
N GLN A 233 -17.88 -27.04 -2.27
CA GLN A 233 -17.82 -27.89 -1.08
C GLN A 233 -16.41 -27.87 -0.51
N LEU A 234 -16.32 -27.74 0.82
CA LEU A 234 -15.06 -27.80 1.53
C LEU A 234 -14.92 -29.16 2.21
N ASP A 235 -13.84 -29.88 1.90
CA ASP A 235 -13.50 -31.14 2.53
C ASP A 235 -12.73 -30.90 3.84
N GLU A 236 -12.93 -31.78 4.83
CA GLU A 236 -12.26 -31.72 6.14
C GLU A 236 -10.73 -31.77 6.02
N GLY A 237 -10.18 -32.48 5.03
CA GLY A 237 -8.73 -32.54 4.78
C GLY A 237 -8.14 -31.37 4.00
N SER A 238 -8.94 -30.32 3.72
CA SER A 238 -8.50 -29.16 2.94
C SER A 238 -7.55 -28.26 3.74
N GLU A 239 -6.60 -27.60 3.07
CA GLU A 239 -5.74 -26.58 3.73
C GLU A 239 -6.49 -25.34 4.23
N TYR A 240 -7.77 -25.20 3.83
CA TYR A 240 -8.68 -24.12 4.20
C TYR A 240 -9.72 -24.55 5.24
N ALA A 241 -9.70 -25.80 5.70
CA ALA A 241 -10.45 -26.24 6.88
C ALA A 241 -9.74 -25.77 8.16
N TRP A 242 -10.48 -25.64 9.26
CA TRP A 242 -9.87 -25.39 10.56
C TRP A 242 -9.42 -26.71 11.20
N ASP A 243 -8.27 -26.66 11.86
CA ASP A 243 -7.72 -27.76 12.66
C ASP A 243 -7.74 -27.32 14.13
N ASP A 244 -7.83 -28.26 15.09
CA ASP A 244 -7.97 -27.98 16.54
C ASP A 244 -6.83 -27.13 17.15
N ASP A 245 -5.70 -26.98 16.45
CA ASP A 245 -4.49 -26.27 16.91
C ASP A 245 -4.37 -24.80 16.46
N ASP A 246 -5.27 -24.30 15.60
CA ASP A 246 -5.19 -22.92 15.11
C ASP A 246 -5.94 -21.94 16.05
N ASP A 247 -5.41 -20.72 16.26
CA ASP A 247 -6.18 -19.58 16.79
C ASP A 247 -7.23 -19.16 15.71
N VAL A 248 -8.33 -19.91 15.61
CA VAL A 248 -9.31 -19.79 14.51
C VAL A 248 -10.45 -18.84 14.84
N VAL A 249 -10.78 -17.98 13.89
CA VAL A 249 -12.08 -17.29 13.85
C VAL A 249 -13.11 -18.26 13.27
N MET A 250 -13.92 -18.87 14.14
CA MET A 250 -14.95 -19.81 13.72
C MET A 250 -16.09 -19.06 13.00
N PRO A 251 -16.57 -19.59 11.86
CA PRO A 251 -17.69 -19.00 11.14
C PRO A 251 -18.99 -19.26 11.89
N GLU A 252 -19.56 -18.20 12.48
CA GLU A 252 -20.93 -18.23 12.98
C GLU A 252 -21.91 -18.00 11.82
N LEU A 253 -22.98 -18.80 11.79
CA LEU A 253 -24.09 -18.68 10.85
C LEU A 253 -25.41 -18.80 11.60
N THR A 254 -25.97 -17.66 12.00
CA THR A 254 -27.24 -17.54 12.70
C THR A 254 -28.37 -17.24 11.71
N GLY A 255 -29.23 -18.23 11.46
CA GLY A 255 -30.40 -18.09 10.59
C GLY A 255 -30.14 -18.34 9.09
N GLY A 256 -31.20 -18.16 8.28
CA GLY A 256 -31.20 -18.38 6.83
C GLY A 256 -31.48 -19.83 6.40
N ASP A 257 -32.26 -19.97 5.33
CA ASP A 257 -32.61 -21.26 4.71
C ASP A 257 -31.51 -21.73 3.74
N PHE A 258 -30.31 -21.99 4.27
CA PHE A 258 -29.19 -22.56 3.53
C PHE A 258 -29.20 -24.09 3.57
N SER A 259 -28.75 -24.72 2.48
CA SER A 259 -28.68 -26.18 2.39
C SER A 259 -27.75 -26.77 3.44
N ARG A 260 -27.98 -28.05 3.82
CA ARG A 260 -27.08 -28.78 4.76
C ARG A 260 -25.63 -28.80 4.26
N ARG A 261 -25.43 -28.87 2.94
CA ARG A 261 -24.13 -28.81 2.26
C ARG A 261 -23.41 -27.49 2.54
N THR A 262 -24.12 -26.38 2.39
CA THR A 262 -23.58 -25.04 2.65
C THR A 262 -23.27 -24.86 4.12
N ARG A 263 -24.19 -25.23 5.01
CA ARG A 263 -23.96 -25.15 6.47
C ARG A 263 -22.72 -25.93 6.89
N ARG A 264 -22.51 -27.14 6.36
CA ARG A 264 -21.29 -27.93 6.61
C ARG A 264 -20.03 -27.23 6.09
N SER A 265 -20.04 -26.75 4.84
CA SER A 265 -18.86 -26.11 4.23
C SER A 265 -18.51 -24.79 4.93
N VAL A 266 -19.52 -24.00 5.33
CA VAL A 266 -19.34 -22.81 6.15
C VAL A 266 -18.73 -23.22 7.48
N ALA A 267 -19.32 -24.16 8.21
CA ALA A 267 -18.82 -24.60 9.52
C ALA A 267 -17.36 -25.09 9.50
N LEU A 268 -16.91 -25.72 8.41
CA LEU A 268 -15.52 -26.17 8.24
C LEU A 268 -14.55 -25.03 7.85
N THR A 269 -15.03 -23.88 7.38
CA THR A 269 -14.16 -22.86 6.80
C THR A 269 -13.28 -22.18 7.85
N ASN A 270 -11.96 -22.21 7.66
CA ASN A 270 -11.03 -21.41 8.44
C ASN A 270 -10.97 -19.98 7.88
N MET A 271 -11.75 -19.07 8.47
CA MET A 271 -11.79 -17.67 8.05
C MET A 271 -10.46 -16.93 8.29
N SER A 272 -9.54 -17.46 9.12
CA SER A 272 -8.19 -16.89 9.31
C SER A 272 -7.29 -17.05 8.08
N ARG A 273 -7.68 -17.84 7.06
CA ARG A 273 -7.00 -17.93 5.76
C ARG A 273 -7.93 -17.52 4.61
N VAL A 274 -7.40 -17.01 3.51
CA VAL A 274 -8.21 -16.75 2.30
C VAL A 274 -8.33 -18.04 1.49
N ASN A 275 -9.54 -18.57 1.35
CA ASN A 275 -9.81 -19.74 0.54
C ASN A 275 -9.72 -19.39 -0.96
N LEU A 276 -8.56 -19.63 -1.56
CA LEU A 276 -8.30 -19.32 -2.97
C LEU A 276 -9.04 -20.28 -3.91
N ASP A 277 -9.32 -21.51 -3.46
CA ASP A 277 -10.07 -22.49 -4.25
C ASP A 277 -11.52 -22.03 -4.40
N LEU A 278 -12.14 -21.53 -3.33
CA LEU A 278 -13.46 -20.88 -3.38
C LEU A 278 -13.45 -19.64 -4.29
N VAL A 279 -12.43 -18.77 -4.19
CA VAL A 279 -12.31 -17.58 -5.05
C VAL A 279 -12.31 -17.97 -6.53
N VAL A 280 -11.47 -18.94 -6.89
CA VAL A 280 -11.32 -19.40 -8.27
C VAL A 280 -12.59 -20.13 -8.74
N HIS A 281 -13.19 -20.97 -7.89
CA HIS A 281 -14.45 -21.65 -8.18
C HIS A 281 -15.60 -20.66 -8.41
N LEU A 282 -15.69 -19.62 -7.59
CA LEU A 282 -16.70 -18.57 -7.73
C LEU A 282 -16.51 -17.79 -9.03
N VAL A 283 -15.26 -17.44 -9.38
CA VAL A 283 -14.96 -16.82 -10.68
C VAL A 283 -15.39 -17.73 -11.84
N GLN A 284 -15.04 -19.01 -11.80
CA GLN A 284 -15.43 -19.96 -12.84
C GLN A 284 -16.96 -20.08 -12.97
N TRP A 285 -17.65 -20.22 -11.85
CA TRP A 285 -19.12 -20.28 -11.80
C TRP A 285 -19.75 -19.03 -12.41
N LEU A 286 -19.29 -17.82 -12.03
CA LEU A 286 -19.77 -16.57 -12.60
C LEU A 286 -19.60 -16.52 -14.13
N VAL A 287 -18.44 -16.94 -14.64
CA VAL A 287 -18.13 -16.92 -16.08
C VAL A 287 -18.93 -17.94 -16.87
N ASN A 288 -19.23 -19.11 -16.30
CA ASN A 288 -19.99 -20.19 -16.92
C ASN A 288 -21.52 -20.04 -16.76
N GLY A 289 -22.01 -18.80 -16.61
CA GLY A 289 -23.44 -18.52 -16.54
C GLY A 289 -24.04 -18.44 -15.13
N GLY A 290 -23.21 -18.43 -14.08
CA GLY A 290 -23.56 -18.43 -12.66
C GLY A 290 -24.78 -17.61 -12.26
N GLY A 291 -25.95 -18.26 -12.31
CA GLY A 291 -27.27 -17.68 -12.01
C GLY A 291 -27.69 -16.51 -12.92
N GLY A 292 -27.03 -16.31 -14.07
CA GLY A 292 -27.26 -15.17 -14.96
C GLY A 292 -26.70 -13.83 -14.46
N LEU A 293 -25.89 -13.80 -13.38
CA LEU A 293 -25.42 -12.55 -12.76
C LEU A 293 -24.57 -11.69 -13.71
N LEU A 294 -23.65 -12.28 -14.47
CA LEU A 294 -22.87 -11.53 -15.48
C LEU A 294 -23.74 -11.08 -16.66
N ALA A 295 -24.85 -11.77 -16.94
CA ALA A 295 -25.79 -11.36 -17.99
C ALA A 295 -26.67 -10.18 -17.53
N GLN A 296 -27.10 -10.19 -16.27
CA GLN A 296 -27.84 -9.10 -15.63
C GLN A 296 -26.95 -7.86 -15.41
N HIS A 297 -25.68 -8.08 -15.02
CA HIS A 297 -24.71 -7.04 -14.71
C HIS A 297 -23.45 -7.15 -15.59
N PRO A 298 -23.54 -6.86 -16.90
CA PRO A 298 -22.42 -7.06 -17.82
C PRO A 298 -21.28 -6.10 -17.51
N GLY A 299 -20.08 -6.65 -17.32
CA GLY A 299 -18.89 -5.91 -16.96
C GLY A 299 -17.74 -6.86 -16.56
N SER A 300 -16.77 -6.32 -15.84
CA SER A 300 -15.57 -7.01 -15.34
C SER A 300 -15.73 -7.42 -13.87
N ILE A 301 -14.97 -8.45 -13.49
CA ILE A 301 -14.89 -8.95 -12.12
C ILE A 301 -13.64 -8.37 -11.46
N LEU A 302 -13.78 -7.76 -10.29
CA LEU A 302 -12.67 -7.27 -9.46
C LEU A 302 -12.56 -8.12 -8.19
N VAL A 303 -11.43 -8.78 -7.99
CA VAL A 303 -11.16 -9.63 -6.83
C VAL A 303 -10.16 -8.95 -5.92
N PHE A 304 -10.52 -8.71 -4.66
CA PHE A 304 -9.60 -8.19 -3.64
C PHE A 304 -8.96 -9.34 -2.86
N LEU A 305 -7.62 -9.36 -2.85
CA LEU A 305 -6.78 -10.35 -2.16
C LEU A 305 -5.73 -9.66 -1.27
N PRO A 306 -5.22 -10.32 -0.21
CA PRO A 306 -4.31 -9.68 0.75
C PRO A 306 -2.94 -9.30 0.17
N GLY A 307 -2.43 -10.03 -0.83
CA GLY A 307 -1.06 -9.86 -1.31
C GLY A 307 -0.76 -10.46 -2.68
N VAL A 308 0.50 -10.29 -3.10
CA VAL A 308 1.01 -10.67 -4.43
C VAL A 308 1.02 -12.19 -4.63
N PHE A 309 1.25 -12.95 -3.57
CA PHE A 309 1.29 -14.42 -3.65
C PHE A 309 -0.08 -14.98 -4.04
N GLU A 310 -1.11 -14.52 -3.35
CA GLU A 310 -2.50 -14.90 -3.56
C GLU A 310 -2.95 -14.48 -4.97
N ILE A 311 -2.64 -13.24 -5.38
CA ILE A 311 -2.91 -12.73 -6.74
C ILE A 311 -2.28 -13.62 -7.80
N LYS A 312 -0.99 -13.96 -7.66
CA LYS A 312 -0.29 -14.79 -8.65
C LYS A 312 -0.90 -16.19 -8.75
N ARG A 313 -1.22 -16.83 -7.61
CA ARG A 313 -1.86 -18.16 -7.59
C ARG A 313 -3.22 -18.13 -8.30
N CYS A 314 -4.07 -17.14 -8.04
CA CYS A 314 -5.35 -17.01 -8.73
C CYS A 314 -5.19 -16.72 -10.23
N VAL A 315 -4.26 -15.85 -10.63
CA VAL A 315 -3.98 -15.58 -12.05
C VAL A 315 -3.53 -16.86 -12.78
N ASP A 316 -2.61 -17.62 -12.19
CA ASP A 316 -2.10 -18.86 -12.78
C ASP A 316 -3.23 -19.90 -12.92
N LEU A 317 -4.05 -20.09 -11.87
CA LEU A 317 -5.18 -21.03 -11.88
C LEU A 317 -6.24 -20.64 -12.91
N VAL A 318 -6.68 -19.38 -12.92
CA VAL A 318 -7.71 -18.91 -13.85
C VAL A 318 -7.22 -18.91 -15.30
N THR A 319 -5.94 -18.63 -15.54
CA THR A 319 -5.38 -18.69 -16.90
C THR A 319 -5.30 -20.12 -17.44
N ALA A 320 -5.10 -21.11 -16.56
CA ALA A 320 -5.07 -22.52 -16.94
C ALA A 320 -6.47 -23.11 -17.18
N MET A 321 -7.53 -22.45 -16.69
CA MET A 321 -8.90 -22.92 -16.82
C MET A 321 -9.44 -22.79 -18.25
N ARG A 322 -10.17 -23.82 -18.68
CA ARG A 322 -10.98 -23.78 -19.90
C ARG A 322 -12.42 -23.46 -19.52
N THR A 323 -12.91 -22.32 -19.98
CA THR A 323 -14.28 -21.85 -19.80
C THR A 323 -14.90 -21.59 -21.17
N GLU A 324 -16.23 -21.63 -21.25
CA GLU A 324 -16.96 -21.33 -22.50
C GLU A 324 -16.65 -19.93 -23.01
N ARG A 325 -16.51 -18.99 -22.08
CA ARG A 325 -16.06 -17.62 -22.35
C ARG A 325 -14.60 -17.46 -21.92
N PRO A 326 -13.65 -17.22 -22.85
CA PRO A 326 -12.24 -17.07 -22.51
C PRO A 326 -12.00 -15.93 -21.52
N MET A 327 -11.18 -16.19 -20.51
CA MET A 327 -10.88 -15.24 -19.44
C MET A 327 -9.57 -14.48 -19.69
N VAL A 328 -9.52 -13.22 -19.26
CA VAL A 328 -8.31 -12.40 -19.22
C VAL A 328 -8.05 -12.01 -17.76
N ALA A 329 -7.13 -12.72 -17.12
CA ALA A 329 -6.72 -12.49 -15.74
C ALA A 329 -5.60 -11.44 -15.67
N LEU A 330 -5.85 -10.33 -14.98
CA LEU A 330 -4.90 -9.22 -14.85
C LEU A 330 -4.53 -9.00 -13.36
N PRO A 331 -3.23 -9.06 -13.00
CA PRO A 331 -2.79 -8.72 -11.65
C PRO A 331 -2.74 -7.19 -11.45
N LEU A 332 -3.05 -6.72 -10.25
CA LEU A 332 -2.94 -5.32 -9.85
C LEU A 332 -2.38 -5.18 -8.43
N HIS A 333 -1.10 -4.84 -8.32
CA HIS A 333 -0.44 -4.59 -7.04
C HIS A 333 0.68 -3.54 -7.16
N SER A 334 1.10 -3.00 -6.02
CA SER A 334 2.05 -1.87 -5.94
C SER A 334 3.44 -2.16 -6.54
N MET A 335 3.89 -3.42 -6.54
CA MET A 335 5.19 -3.83 -7.10
C MET A 335 5.21 -3.94 -8.65
N LEU A 336 4.07 -3.86 -9.32
CA LEU A 336 4.02 -3.84 -10.80
C LEU A 336 4.62 -2.55 -11.36
N SER A 337 5.03 -2.59 -12.63
CA SER A 337 5.39 -1.36 -13.35
C SER A 337 4.15 -0.49 -13.58
N VAL A 338 4.34 0.80 -13.82
CA VAL A 338 3.24 1.72 -14.14
C VAL A 338 2.50 1.25 -15.41
N ASP A 339 3.23 0.77 -16.41
CA ASP A 339 2.64 0.27 -17.66
C ASP A 339 1.84 -1.02 -17.44
N ASP A 340 2.31 -1.93 -16.58
CA ASP A 340 1.56 -3.14 -16.23
C ASP A 340 0.30 -2.83 -15.42
N GLN A 341 0.39 -1.87 -14.49
CA GLN A 341 -0.78 -1.38 -13.75
C GLN A 341 -1.79 -0.72 -14.68
N ARG A 342 -1.36 -0.10 -15.79
CA ARG A 342 -2.26 0.55 -16.75
C ARG A 342 -3.12 -0.42 -17.55
N LYS A 343 -2.67 -1.66 -17.76
CA LYS A 343 -3.40 -2.69 -18.51
C LYS A 343 -4.81 -2.95 -17.97
N VAL A 344 -5.04 -2.71 -16.68
CA VAL A 344 -6.37 -2.90 -16.06
C VAL A 344 -7.39 -1.84 -16.48
N PHE A 345 -6.98 -0.72 -17.09
CA PHE A 345 -7.90 0.30 -17.60
C PHE A 345 -8.31 0.04 -19.05
N ASP A 346 -7.54 -0.77 -19.78
CA ASP A 346 -7.83 -1.07 -21.17
C ASP A 346 -9.04 -2.01 -21.30
N PRO A 347 -9.87 -1.84 -22.35
CA PRO A 347 -10.92 -2.78 -22.67
C PRO A 347 -10.33 -4.11 -23.15
N VAL A 348 -10.96 -5.23 -22.79
CA VAL A 348 -10.58 -6.55 -23.32
C VAL A 348 -11.28 -6.84 -24.65
N PRO A 349 -10.72 -7.69 -25.53
CA PRO A 349 -11.36 -8.07 -26.79
C PRO A 349 -12.77 -8.63 -26.60
N ALA A 350 -13.64 -8.40 -27.59
CA ALA A 350 -15.01 -8.91 -27.60
C ALA A 350 -15.04 -10.44 -27.39
N GLY A 351 -16.04 -10.92 -26.65
CA GLY A 351 -16.18 -12.34 -26.30
C GLY A 351 -15.29 -12.80 -25.14
N LYS A 352 -14.36 -11.98 -24.62
CA LYS A 352 -13.56 -12.33 -23.43
C LYS A 352 -14.14 -11.73 -22.15
N GLN A 353 -13.85 -12.36 -21.02
CA GLN A 353 -14.23 -11.87 -19.70
C GLN A 353 -13.01 -11.33 -18.95
N LYS A 354 -13.06 -10.06 -18.55
CA LYS A 354 -11.99 -9.40 -17.79
C LYS A 354 -12.12 -9.72 -16.30
N ILE A 355 -11.02 -10.15 -15.70
CA ILE A 355 -10.93 -10.44 -14.27
C ILE A 355 -9.67 -9.77 -13.73
N VAL A 356 -9.84 -8.88 -12.76
CA VAL A 356 -8.73 -8.14 -12.15
C VAL A 356 -8.51 -8.64 -10.73
N PHE A 357 -7.32 -9.14 -10.43
CA PHE A 357 -6.91 -9.58 -9.09
C PHE A 357 -6.06 -8.49 -8.44
N SER A 358 -6.57 -7.86 -7.39
CA SER A 358 -6.00 -6.66 -6.80
C SER A 358 -5.77 -6.78 -5.30
N THR A 359 -4.79 -6.05 -4.77
CA THR A 359 -4.75 -5.72 -3.34
C THR A 359 -5.70 -4.54 -3.04
N ASN A 360 -5.62 -3.98 -1.83
CA ASN A 360 -6.25 -2.69 -1.47
C ASN A 360 -5.85 -1.50 -2.38
N ILE A 361 -4.93 -1.66 -3.34
CA ILE A 361 -4.58 -0.62 -4.31
C ILE A 361 -5.78 -0.14 -5.15
N ALA A 362 -6.75 -1.02 -5.44
CA ALA A 362 -7.98 -0.69 -6.16
C ALA A 362 -9.11 -0.16 -5.25
N GLU A 363 -8.89 -0.14 -3.93
CA GLU A 363 -9.91 0.20 -2.93
C GLU A 363 -10.22 1.69 -2.85
N THR A 364 -9.21 2.54 -3.07
CA THR A 364 -9.24 4.03 -3.06
C THR A 364 -8.32 4.58 -4.17
N GLY A 365 -8.62 5.76 -4.70
CA GLY A 365 -7.79 6.45 -5.72
C GLY A 365 -7.65 5.81 -7.12
N VAL A 366 -8.05 4.55 -7.35
CA VAL A 366 -7.95 3.89 -8.68
C VAL A 366 -9.32 3.45 -9.18
N THR A 367 -9.76 3.94 -10.34
CA THR A 367 -11.09 3.63 -10.91
C THR A 367 -10.97 2.76 -12.14
N ILE A 368 -11.32 1.48 -12.02
CA ILE A 368 -11.50 0.59 -13.17
C ILE A 368 -12.94 0.82 -13.70
N PRO A 369 -13.11 1.28 -14.95
CA PRO A 369 -14.38 1.83 -15.41
C PRO A 369 -15.48 0.78 -15.60
N ASP A 370 -15.12 -0.47 -15.89
CA ASP A 370 -16.04 -1.52 -16.32
C ASP A 370 -16.37 -2.55 -15.23
N VAL A 371 -16.10 -2.28 -13.95
CA VAL A 371 -16.37 -3.24 -12.85
C VAL A 371 -17.85 -3.26 -12.49
N THR A 372 -18.43 -4.46 -12.46
CA THR A 372 -19.82 -4.70 -12.05
C THR A 372 -19.96 -5.79 -10.99
N ILE A 373 -18.95 -6.66 -10.87
CA ILE A 373 -18.91 -7.68 -9.83
C ILE A 373 -17.62 -7.52 -9.02
N VAL A 374 -17.75 -7.52 -7.70
CA VAL A 374 -16.64 -7.52 -6.76
C VAL A 374 -16.65 -8.82 -5.95
N ILE A 375 -15.49 -9.43 -5.80
CA ILE A 375 -15.24 -10.52 -4.85
C ILE A 375 -14.23 -9.99 -3.83
N ASP A 376 -14.64 -9.88 -2.58
CA ASP A 376 -13.87 -9.28 -1.52
C ASP A 376 -13.48 -10.33 -0.47
N SER A 377 -12.19 -10.61 -0.33
CA SER A 377 -11.69 -11.51 0.72
C SER A 377 -11.84 -10.93 2.14
N ALA A 378 -12.32 -9.69 2.29
CA ALA A 378 -12.44 -8.92 3.54
C ALA A 378 -11.14 -8.80 4.34
N LYS A 379 -10.00 -8.98 3.66
CA LYS A 379 -8.67 -8.97 4.26
C LYS A 379 -7.71 -8.09 3.49
N ALA A 380 -6.68 -7.63 4.20
CA ALA A 380 -5.56 -6.90 3.65
C ALA A 380 -4.30 -7.21 4.46
N ARG A 381 -3.13 -7.02 3.84
CA ARG A 381 -1.87 -6.99 4.56
C ARG A 381 -1.57 -5.59 5.05
N GLU A 382 -1.34 -5.44 6.34
CA GLU A 382 -1.18 -4.15 7.00
C GLU A 382 -0.10 -4.15 8.04
N MET A 383 0.49 -2.98 8.26
CA MET A 383 1.45 -2.82 9.34
C MET A 383 0.72 -2.95 10.67
N THR A 384 1.21 -3.87 11.49
CA THR A 384 0.74 -4.12 12.85
C THR A 384 1.95 -4.14 13.76
N PHE A 385 1.82 -3.47 14.91
CA PHE A 385 2.81 -3.58 15.97
C PHE A 385 2.58 -4.86 16.76
N ARG A 386 3.64 -5.64 16.97
CA ARG A 386 3.60 -6.83 17.82
C ARG A 386 4.32 -6.53 19.14
N PRO A 387 3.60 -6.20 20.23
CA PRO A 387 4.24 -5.75 21.48
C PRO A 387 5.22 -6.76 22.06
N ARG A 388 4.90 -8.07 21.99
CA ARG A 388 5.77 -9.14 22.50
C ARG A 388 7.12 -9.22 21.77
N GLN A 389 7.13 -8.96 20.47
CA GLN A 389 8.34 -9.03 19.63
C GLN A 389 9.02 -7.66 19.46
N ASN A 390 8.37 -6.58 19.92
CA ASN A 390 8.77 -5.20 19.74
C ASN A 390 9.18 -4.86 18.29
N ILE A 391 8.42 -5.39 17.32
CA ILE A 391 8.62 -5.13 15.89
C ILE A 391 7.30 -4.75 15.23
N THR A 392 7.41 -3.97 14.16
CA THR A 392 6.33 -3.82 13.18
C THR A 392 6.45 -4.92 12.14
N ALA A 393 5.33 -5.55 11.80
CA ALA A 393 5.28 -6.54 10.75
C ALA A 393 4.07 -6.29 9.86
N LEU A 394 4.23 -6.58 8.58
CA LEU A 394 3.12 -6.57 7.63
C LEU A 394 2.32 -7.88 7.80
N THR A 395 1.23 -7.83 8.56
CA THR A 395 0.38 -8.99 8.88
C THR A 395 -0.89 -8.96 8.07
N GLU A 396 -1.38 -10.13 7.68
CA GLU A 396 -2.74 -10.27 7.15
C GLU A 396 -3.75 -10.04 8.28
N THR A 397 -4.71 -9.13 8.07
CA THR A 397 -5.76 -8.80 9.04
C THR A 397 -7.09 -8.62 8.31
N PHE A 398 -8.19 -8.78 9.05
CA PHE A 398 -9.50 -8.38 8.56
C PHE A 398 -9.60 -6.86 8.41
N ILE A 399 -10.35 -6.42 7.40
CA ILE A 399 -10.60 -5.00 7.13
C ILE A 399 -11.81 -4.49 7.88
N SER A 400 -11.89 -3.16 8.05
CA SER A 400 -13.08 -2.55 8.66
C SER A 400 -14.29 -2.62 7.74
N ARG A 401 -15.50 -2.48 8.30
CA ARG A 401 -16.72 -2.37 7.49
C ARG A 401 -16.67 -1.19 6.52
N ALA A 402 -16.04 -0.08 6.90
CA ALA A 402 -15.82 1.04 5.99
C ALA A 402 -14.99 0.63 4.76
N ASN A 403 -13.95 -0.19 4.93
CA ASN A 403 -13.14 -0.71 3.81
C ASN A 403 -13.98 -1.64 2.91
N CYS A 404 -14.75 -2.56 3.49
CA CYS A 404 -15.66 -3.43 2.73
C CYS A 404 -16.67 -2.61 1.92
N LYS A 405 -17.27 -1.57 2.51
CA LYS A 405 -18.19 -0.65 1.82
C LYS A 405 -17.51 0.07 0.65
N GLN A 406 -16.23 0.45 0.78
CA GLN A 406 -15.46 1.06 -0.31
C GLN A 406 -15.17 0.06 -1.45
N ARG A 407 -14.84 -1.20 -1.11
CA ARG A 407 -14.65 -2.28 -2.09
C ARG A 407 -15.95 -2.61 -2.83
N ARG A 408 -17.06 -2.74 -2.10
CA ARG A 408 -18.42 -2.89 -2.66
C ARG A 408 -18.77 -1.75 -3.62
N GLY A 409 -18.47 -0.51 -3.24
CA GLY A 409 -18.70 0.68 -4.08
C GLY A 409 -17.96 0.68 -5.43
N ARG A 410 -17.05 -0.28 -5.68
CA ARG A 410 -16.39 -0.46 -6.99
C ARG A 410 -17.32 -1.10 -8.03
N ALA A 411 -18.30 -1.89 -7.62
CA ALA A 411 -19.30 -2.48 -8.51
C ALA A 411 -20.40 -1.50 -8.95
N GLY A 412 -20.73 -0.50 -8.11
CA GLY A 412 -21.88 0.38 -8.30
C GLY A 412 -21.61 1.70 -9.05
N ARG A 413 -20.55 1.76 -9.86
CA ARG A 413 -20.08 3.05 -10.45
C ARG A 413 -20.75 3.43 -11.74
N VAL A 414 -20.94 2.45 -12.62
CA VAL A 414 -21.48 2.67 -13.97
C VAL A 414 -22.90 2.15 -14.09
N ARG A 415 -23.27 1.17 -13.26
CA ARG A 415 -24.56 0.51 -13.22
C ARG A 415 -24.69 -0.28 -11.93
N GLU A 416 -25.86 -0.90 -11.74
CA GLU A 416 -26.09 -1.86 -10.67
C GLU A 416 -25.11 -3.03 -10.74
N GLY A 417 -24.69 -3.53 -9.58
CA GLY A 417 -23.68 -4.59 -9.51
C GLY A 417 -23.84 -5.49 -8.30
N VAL A 418 -22.90 -6.41 -8.13
CA VAL A 418 -22.90 -7.42 -7.04
C VAL A 418 -21.56 -7.42 -6.32
N CYS A 419 -21.58 -7.59 -5.00
CA CYS A 419 -20.37 -7.73 -4.18
C CYS A 419 -20.49 -8.97 -3.29
N PHE A 420 -19.56 -9.90 -3.44
CA PHE A 420 -19.41 -11.07 -2.57
C PHE A 420 -18.35 -10.78 -1.50
N HIS A 421 -18.72 -10.70 -0.23
CA HIS A 421 -17.79 -10.69 0.89
C HIS A 421 -17.55 -12.12 1.35
N LEU A 422 -16.30 -12.60 1.30
CA LEU A 422 -15.92 -13.97 1.67
C LEU A 422 -15.73 -14.14 3.18
N VAL A 423 -16.68 -13.60 3.94
CA VAL A 423 -16.85 -13.73 5.38
C VAL A 423 -18.33 -13.95 5.66
N THR A 424 -18.70 -14.58 6.78
CA THR A 424 -20.12 -14.75 7.10
C THR A 424 -20.78 -13.39 7.36
N HIS A 425 -22.08 -13.30 7.10
CA HIS A 425 -22.84 -12.08 7.41
C HIS A 425 -22.68 -11.67 8.89
N ASP A 426 -22.72 -12.63 9.80
CA ASP A 426 -22.64 -12.36 11.24
C ASP A 426 -21.27 -11.80 11.63
N PHE A 427 -20.19 -12.41 11.14
CA PHE A 427 -18.85 -11.88 11.36
C PHE A 427 -18.68 -10.49 10.74
N TYR A 428 -19.26 -10.24 9.56
CA TYR A 428 -19.24 -8.92 8.94
C TYR A 428 -19.89 -7.83 9.82
N GLN A 429 -20.95 -8.14 10.56
CA GLN A 429 -21.56 -7.18 11.48
C GLN A 429 -20.68 -6.89 12.70
N GLN A 430 -19.86 -7.87 13.13
CA GLN A 430 -18.91 -7.74 14.24
C GLN A 430 -17.64 -6.96 13.86
N LEU A 431 -17.35 -6.80 12.56
CA LEU A 431 -16.20 -6.02 12.11
C LEU A 431 -16.29 -4.56 12.60
N PRO A 432 -15.17 -3.94 13.03
CA PRO A 432 -15.16 -2.55 13.44
C PRO A 432 -15.60 -1.66 12.29
N GLU A 433 -16.38 -0.61 12.59
CA GLU A 433 -16.87 0.32 11.56
C GLU A 433 -15.70 1.05 10.89
N HIS A 434 -14.78 1.58 11.69
CA HIS A 434 -13.58 2.28 11.26
C HIS A 434 -12.36 1.74 11.98
N ARG A 435 -11.21 1.77 11.31
CA ARG A 435 -9.94 1.51 11.98
C ARG A 435 -9.43 2.75 12.70
N PRO A 436 -8.79 2.59 13.87
CA PRO A 436 -8.10 3.69 14.50
C PRO A 436 -6.94 4.18 13.61
N PRO A 437 -6.68 5.50 13.56
CA PRO A 437 -5.55 6.09 12.84
C PRO A 437 -4.22 5.39 13.17
N GLU A 438 -3.35 5.27 12.17
CA GLU A 438 -2.07 4.57 12.32
C GLU A 438 -1.18 5.20 13.41
N ILE A 439 -1.22 6.52 13.54
CA ILE A 439 -0.47 7.28 14.56
C ILE A 439 -0.82 6.87 16.00
N LEU A 440 -1.99 6.26 16.23
CA LEU A 440 -2.41 5.83 17.58
C LEU A 440 -1.96 4.41 17.93
N ARG A 441 -1.64 3.58 16.92
CA ARG A 441 -1.47 2.12 17.10
C ARG A 441 -0.12 1.58 16.64
N LEU A 442 0.65 2.36 15.89
CA LEU A 442 1.97 1.97 15.39
C LEU A 442 3.10 2.67 16.16
N PRO A 443 4.32 2.11 16.17
CA PRO A 443 5.49 2.75 16.72
C PRO A 443 5.83 4.03 15.95
N LEU A 444 6.34 5.02 16.69
CA LEU A 444 6.47 6.40 16.21
C LEU A 444 7.92 6.81 15.93
N GLU A 445 8.89 5.93 16.02
CA GLU A 445 10.33 6.23 15.91
C GLU A 445 10.64 6.95 14.59
N ASN A 446 10.16 6.40 13.48
CA ASN A 446 10.33 7.01 12.16
C ASN A 446 9.63 8.37 12.04
N LEU A 447 8.46 8.53 12.65
CA LEU A 447 7.74 9.80 12.67
C LEU A 447 8.50 10.84 13.51
N CYS A 448 8.95 10.46 14.70
CA CYS A 448 9.74 11.29 15.61
C CYS A 448 11.04 11.78 14.94
N LEU A 449 11.74 10.94 14.18
CA LEU A 449 12.91 11.36 13.40
C LEU A 449 12.57 12.41 12.36
N ARG A 450 11.48 12.23 11.59
CA ARG A 450 11.05 13.21 10.59
C ARG A 450 10.59 14.51 11.23
N ILE A 451 9.94 14.44 12.40
CA ILE A 451 9.56 15.63 13.19
C ILE A 451 10.81 16.40 13.60
N ARG A 452 11.83 15.73 14.13
CA ARG A 452 13.08 16.38 14.51
C ARG A 452 13.73 17.09 13.31
N ILE A 453 13.83 16.41 12.16
CA ILE A 453 14.34 17.01 10.92
C ILE A 453 13.54 18.27 10.56
N PHE A 454 12.21 18.18 10.58
CA PHE A 454 11.32 19.30 10.26
C PHE A 454 11.48 20.48 11.22
N LEU A 455 11.62 20.22 12.53
CA LEU A 455 11.84 21.27 13.53
C LEU A 455 13.21 21.95 13.36
N ASP A 456 14.23 21.19 12.95
CA ASP A 456 15.59 21.70 12.74
C ASP A 456 15.69 22.66 11.56
N ILE A 457 15.00 22.35 10.46
CA ILE A 457 14.94 23.18 9.25
C ILE A 457 13.97 24.36 9.37
N SER A 458 12.94 24.24 10.23
CA SER A 458 11.91 25.27 10.41
C SER A 458 12.27 26.30 11.49
N ASN A 459 13.52 26.31 11.97
CA ASN A 459 14.00 27.14 13.08
C ASN A 459 13.20 26.97 14.39
N GLN A 460 12.56 25.82 14.60
CA GLN A 460 11.80 25.48 15.80
C GLN A 460 12.57 24.53 16.72
N ARG A 461 13.90 24.68 16.77
CA ARG A 461 14.79 23.68 17.40
C ARG A 461 14.46 23.39 18.87
N GLN A 462 13.99 24.41 19.58
CA GLN A 462 13.61 24.35 21.00
C GLN A 462 12.29 23.60 21.27
N THR A 463 11.49 23.31 20.24
CA THR A 463 10.26 22.53 20.41
C THR A 463 10.63 21.05 20.56
N SER A 464 10.11 20.39 21.60
CA SER A 464 10.29 18.95 21.77
C SER A 464 9.40 18.17 20.78
N ILE A 465 9.80 16.95 20.46
CA ILE A 465 9.05 16.09 19.55
C ILE A 465 7.62 15.85 20.09
N ALA A 466 7.49 15.63 21.41
CA ALA A 466 6.20 15.45 22.06
C ALA A 466 5.31 16.69 21.98
N ALA A 467 5.87 17.89 22.22
CA ALA A 467 5.11 19.13 22.13
C ALA A 467 4.58 19.38 20.72
N PHE A 468 5.33 18.99 19.69
CA PHE A 468 4.89 19.08 18.30
C PHE A 468 3.80 18.06 17.97
N LEU A 469 3.98 16.79 18.35
CA LEU A 469 2.99 15.71 18.16
C LEU A 469 1.65 15.99 18.84
N ASN A 470 1.66 16.67 19.98
CA ASN A 470 0.44 17.06 20.68
C ASN A 470 -0.46 17.98 19.85
N ARG A 471 0.07 18.59 18.78
CA ARG A 471 -0.70 19.43 17.86
C ARG A 471 -1.25 18.66 16.66
N ALA A 472 -1.07 17.35 16.58
CA ALA A 472 -1.61 16.51 15.50
C ALA A 472 -3.15 16.41 15.57
N ILE A 473 -3.77 15.99 14.46
CA ILE A 473 -5.23 15.80 14.40
C ILE A 473 -5.72 14.71 15.36
N ALA A 474 -4.93 13.64 15.51
CA ALA A 474 -5.07 12.64 16.55
C ALA A 474 -3.76 12.59 17.35
N THR A 475 -3.83 12.99 18.61
CA THR A 475 -2.69 13.00 19.50
C THR A 475 -2.37 11.57 19.95
N PRO A 476 -1.16 11.04 19.68
CA PRO A 476 -0.77 9.72 20.17
C PRO A 476 -0.68 9.71 21.71
N PRO A 477 -0.87 8.55 22.36
CA PRO A 477 -0.64 8.41 23.79
C PRO A 477 0.78 8.84 24.18
N GLU A 478 0.92 9.61 25.24
CA GLU A 478 2.22 10.15 25.69
C GLU A 478 3.27 9.06 25.91
N ARG A 479 2.84 7.89 26.43
CA ARG A 479 3.70 6.71 26.60
C ARG A 479 4.33 6.26 25.28
N ASN A 480 3.57 6.27 24.17
CA ASN A 480 4.08 5.83 22.88
C ASN A 480 5.14 6.79 22.36
N THR A 481 4.89 8.10 22.49
CA THR A 481 5.86 9.14 22.11
C THR A 481 7.14 9.05 22.94
N LYS A 482 7.03 8.93 24.27
CA LYS A 482 8.20 8.76 25.15
C LYS A 482 9.00 7.51 24.81
N THR A 483 8.32 6.39 24.55
CA THR A 483 8.96 5.12 24.18
C THR A 483 9.70 5.23 22.84
N ALA A 484 9.10 5.92 21.87
CA ALA A 484 9.73 6.15 20.57
C ALA A 484 10.98 7.03 20.68
N VAL A 485 10.91 8.15 21.42
CA VAL A 485 12.07 9.03 21.65
C VAL A 485 13.17 8.28 22.40
N ALA A 486 12.84 7.57 23.48
CA ALA A 486 13.80 6.76 24.22
C ALA A 486 14.47 5.70 23.33
N THR A 487 13.70 5.04 22.47
CA THR A 487 14.23 4.07 21.50
C THR A 487 15.20 4.72 20.52
N LEU A 488 14.89 5.92 20.01
CA LEU A 488 15.78 6.66 19.11
C LEU A 488 17.08 7.07 19.78
N CYS A 489 17.06 7.52 21.04
CA CYS A 489 18.25 7.79 21.82
C CYS A 489 19.08 6.51 22.00
N GLN A 490 18.42 5.39 22.35
CA GLN A 490 19.07 4.09 22.53
C GLN A 490 19.74 3.55 21.26
N VAL A 491 19.10 3.75 20.11
CA VAL A 491 19.66 3.38 18.80
C VAL A 491 20.83 4.30 18.41
N GLY A 492 20.93 5.48 19.01
CA GLY A 492 21.89 6.54 18.70
C GLY A 492 21.46 7.43 17.54
N ALA A 493 20.16 7.43 17.21
CA ALA A 493 19.58 8.25 16.17
C ALA A 493 19.31 9.69 16.65
N LEU A 494 18.99 9.84 17.94
CA LEU A 494 18.94 11.11 18.66
C LEU A 494 19.97 11.09 19.80
N ASP A 495 20.40 12.27 20.26
CA ASP A 495 21.11 12.41 21.54
C ASP A 495 20.13 12.55 22.72
N ASP A 496 20.65 12.68 23.94
CA ASP A 496 19.84 12.78 25.17
C ASP A 496 19.01 14.07 25.26
N PHE A 497 19.30 15.05 24.41
CA PHE A 497 18.59 16.32 24.31
C PHE A 497 17.62 16.35 23.11
N GLU A 498 17.29 15.18 22.56
CA GLU A 498 16.47 15.00 21.36
C GLU A 498 17.07 15.60 20.08
N ASN A 499 18.37 15.93 20.01
CA ASN A 499 18.98 16.44 18.78
C ASN A 499 19.29 15.30 17.79
N LEU A 500 19.16 15.60 16.50
CA LEU A 500 19.44 14.64 15.44
C LEU A 500 20.94 14.32 15.33
N THR A 501 21.29 13.03 15.37
CA THR A 501 22.67 12.59 15.12
C THR A 501 22.91 12.36 13.63
N ARG A 502 24.18 12.18 13.22
CA ARG A 502 24.51 11.77 11.84
C ARG A 502 23.92 10.40 11.48
N LEU A 503 23.85 9.48 12.44
CA LEU A 503 23.20 8.18 12.24
C LEU A 503 21.70 8.38 12.04
N GLY A 504 21.05 9.22 12.86
CA GLY A 504 19.64 9.56 12.72
C GLY A 504 19.28 10.15 11.36
N ALA A 505 20.12 11.06 10.85
CA ALA A 505 19.95 11.62 9.51
C ALA A 505 20.00 10.55 8.40
N LEU A 506 20.92 9.58 8.50
CA LEU A 506 20.98 8.46 7.54
C LEU A 506 19.77 7.52 7.68
N LEU A 507 19.35 7.22 8.91
CA LEU A 507 18.20 6.36 9.19
C LEU A 507 16.90 6.94 8.61
N ALA A 508 16.70 8.25 8.70
CA ALA A 508 15.51 8.92 8.19
C ALA A 508 15.31 8.76 6.67
N HIS A 509 16.39 8.48 5.92
CA HIS A 509 16.33 8.24 4.48
C HIS A 509 16.00 6.78 4.11
N LEU A 510 16.01 5.85 5.07
CA LEU A 510 15.72 4.43 4.82
C LEU A 510 14.24 4.11 5.12
N PRO A 511 13.53 3.36 4.26
CA PRO A 511 12.15 2.98 4.49
C PRO A 511 12.05 1.73 5.39
N LEU A 512 12.65 1.77 6.57
CA LEU A 512 12.77 0.64 7.49
C LEU A 512 12.53 1.05 8.94
N ASP A 513 12.28 0.06 9.79
CA ASP A 513 12.46 0.23 11.24
C ASP A 513 13.88 0.72 11.56
N VAL A 514 14.02 1.58 12.57
CA VAL A 514 15.28 2.24 12.91
C VAL A 514 16.39 1.26 13.32
N ARG A 515 16.04 0.13 13.93
CA ARG A 515 17.01 -0.93 14.31
C ARG A 515 17.48 -1.70 13.09
N LEU A 516 16.55 -2.05 12.19
CA LEU A 516 16.86 -2.69 10.91
C LEU A 516 17.66 -1.79 9.98
N GLY A 517 17.33 -0.50 9.94
CA GLY A 517 18.09 0.53 9.21
C GLY A 517 19.51 0.66 9.74
N LYS A 518 19.69 0.69 11.07
CA LYS A 518 21.02 0.72 11.71
C LYS A 518 21.82 -0.51 11.31
N MET A 519 21.19 -1.69 11.31
CA MET A 519 21.81 -2.94 10.89
C MET A 519 22.35 -2.87 9.46
N LEU A 520 21.58 -2.36 8.49
CA LEU A 520 22.06 -2.19 7.11
C LEU A 520 23.20 -1.17 7.00
N ILE A 521 23.09 -0.03 7.68
CA ILE A 521 24.14 1.02 7.66
C ILE A 521 25.45 0.45 8.20
N LEU A 522 25.41 -0.23 9.35
CA LEU A 522 26.57 -0.87 9.94
C LEU A 522 27.10 -2.00 9.06
N GLY A 523 26.22 -2.83 8.48
CA GLY A 523 26.60 -3.90 7.55
C GLY A 523 27.35 -3.38 6.33
N ALA A 524 26.90 -2.27 5.74
CA ALA A 524 27.60 -1.60 4.65
C ALA A 524 28.94 -1.00 5.10
N LYS A 525 28.97 -0.34 6.28
CA LYS A 525 30.18 0.31 6.82
C LYS A 525 31.27 -0.69 7.19
N PHE A 526 30.89 -1.82 7.78
CA PHE A 526 31.81 -2.90 8.21
C PHE A 526 32.05 -3.95 7.13
N ARG A 527 31.47 -3.78 5.93
CA ARG A 527 31.65 -4.65 4.76
C ARG A 527 31.19 -6.09 5.00
N CYS A 528 30.05 -6.28 5.65
CA CYS A 528 29.38 -7.58 5.85
C CYS A 528 27.92 -7.53 5.37
N LEU A 529 27.66 -6.82 4.27
CA LEU A 529 26.32 -6.43 3.88
C LEU A 529 25.46 -7.58 3.34
N ASP A 530 26.02 -8.61 2.68
CA ASP A 530 25.22 -9.69 2.09
C ASP A 530 24.42 -10.52 3.12
N PRO A 531 25.02 -11.06 4.21
CA PRO A 531 24.25 -11.76 5.23
C PRO A 531 23.29 -10.83 5.97
N ILE A 532 23.72 -9.61 6.29
CA ILE A 532 22.91 -8.61 6.99
C ILE A 532 21.68 -8.21 6.16
N LEU A 533 21.84 -8.00 4.86
CA LEU A 533 20.75 -7.68 3.94
C LEU A 533 19.73 -8.82 3.89
N THR A 534 20.15 -10.09 3.98
CA THR A 534 19.24 -11.22 4.08
C THR A 534 18.47 -11.21 5.39
N VAL A 535 19.17 -11.03 6.52
CA VAL A 535 18.54 -10.99 7.86
C VAL A 535 17.49 -9.89 7.91
N VAL A 536 17.85 -8.68 7.50
CA VAL A 536 16.92 -7.54 7.48
C VAL A 536 15.73 -7.83 6.56
N ALA A 537 15.95 -8.41 5.38
CA ALA A 537 14.86 -8.75 4.46
C ALA A 537 13.91 -9.81 5.07
N ALA A 538 14.43 -10.83 5.74
CA ALA A 538 13.64 -11.87 6.38
C ALA A 538 12.85 -11.33 7.59
N LEU A 539 13.49 -10.57 8.47
CA LEU A 539 12.83 -9.94 9.63
C LEU A 539 11.73 -8.97 9.20
N SER A 540 11.96 -8.18 8.15
CA SER A 540 10.94 -7.26 7.61
C SER A 540 9.69 -7.96 7.11
N LEU A 541 9.79 -9.22 6.70
CA LEU A 541 8.65 -10.01 6.23
C LEU A 541 7.84 -10.66 7.37
N GLY A 542 8.46 -10.87 8.54
CA GLY A 542 7.82 -11.53 9.69
C GLY A 542 7.39 -12.98 9.43
N LYS A 543 7.90 -13.62 8.37
CA LYS A 543 7.59 -15.00 7.98
C LYS A 543 8.83 -15.89 8.14
N SER A 544 8.63 -17.07 8.73
CA SER A 544 9.68 -18.08 8.84
C SER A 544 10.08 -18.62 7.46
N VAL A 545 11.37 -18.73 7.19
CA VAL A 545 11.88 -19.46 6.01
C VAL A 545 11.78 -20.98 6.18
N PHE A 546 11.68 -21.45 7.42
CA PHE A 546 11.48 -22.86 7.76
C PHE A 546 10.00 -23.21 7.73
N ALA A 547 9.68 -24.34 7.10
CA ALA A 547 8.33 -24.88 7.07
C ALA A 547 7.99 -25.56 8.41
N PRO A 548 6.73 -25.47 8.86
CA PRO A 548 6.27 -26.25 10.02
C PRO A 548 6.36 -27.75 9.70
N THR A 549 6.68 -28.53 10.72
CA THR A 549 6.51 -30.00 10.69
C THR A 549 5.02 -30.29 10.56
N ARG A 550 4.58 -30.79 9.41
CA ARG A 550 3.25 -31.39 9.27
C ARG A 550 3.40 -32.89 9.53
N ASP A 551 2.64 -33.38 10.49
CA ASP A 551 2.36 -34.80 10.66
C ASP A 551 1.69 -35.32 9.40
N ARG A 552 2.20 -36.44 8.89
CA ARG A 552 1.38 -37.36 8.10
C ARG A 552 1.34 -38.64 8.91
N ASP A 553 0.14 -38.92 9.40
CA ASP A 553 -0.33 -40.20 9.91
C ASP A 553 0.49 -40.78 11.07
N ASP A 554 0.08 -40.47 12.31
CA ASP A 554 0.20 -41.38 13.46
C ASP A 554 -0.64 -40.84 14.61
N ALA A 555 -1.79 -41.46 14.84
CA ALA A 555 -2.66 -41.20 15.99
C ALA A 555 -2.01 -41.76 17.26
N ASP A 556 -1.09 -41.03 17.88
CA ASP A 556 -0.67 -41.31 19.26
C ASP A 556 -0.15 -40.05 19.97
N SER A 557 -0.84 -39.68 21.04
CA SER A 557 -0.70 -38.42 21.79
C SER A 557 0.53 -38.35 22.71
N SER A 558 1.55 -39.18 22.45
CA SER A 558 2.75 -39.36 23.28
C SER A 558 4.04 -38.73 22.69
N LYS A 559 3.96 -38.04 21.53
CA LYS A 559 5.14 -37.57 20.76
C LYS A 559 5.41 -36.06 20.76
N SER A 560 4.85 -35.25 21.66
CA SER A 560 5.14 -33.80 21.73
C SER A 560 6.64 -33.47 21.89
N ASP A 561 7.37 -34.27 22.66
CA ASP A 561 8.84 -34.12 22.84
C ASP A 561 9.65 -34.51 21.59
N THR A 562 9.10 -35.36 20.71
CA THR A 562 9.79 -35.79 19.47
C THR A 562 9.72 -34.72 18.38
N ILE A 563 8.65 -33.92 18.35
CA ILE A 563 8.41 -32.87 17.34
C ILE A 563 9.40 -31.69 17.49
N ILE A 564 9.70 -31.32 18.75
CA ILE A 564 10.69 -30.27 19.07
C ILE A 564 12.08 -30.72 18.62
N SER A 565 12.45 -31.98 18.90
CA SER A 565 13.71 -32.61 18.48
C SER A 565 13.90 -32.54 16.96
N ASP A 566 12.87 -32.89 16.19
CA ASP A 566 12.94 -32.95 14.74
C ASP A 566 13.12 -31.56 14.09
N THR A 567 12.34 -30.57 14.54
CA THR A 567 12.46 -29.19 14.01
C THR A 567 13.81 -28.56 14.37
N VAL A 568 14.29 -28.77 15.59
CA VAL A 568 15.61 -28.29 16.04
C VAL A 568 16.72 -28.99 15.25
N PHE A 569 16.59 -30.29 14.98
CA PHE A 569 17.54 -31.06 14.16
C PHE A 569 17.63 -30.53 12.72
N TRP A 570 16.52 -30.23 12.05
CA TRP A 570 16.57 -29.70 10.69
C TRP A 570 17.13 -28.27 10.63
N ARG A 571 16.82 -27.44 11.63
CA ARG A 571 17.39 -26.10 11.75
C ARG A 571 18.89 -26.14 12.05
N SER A 572 19.37 -27.10 12.84
CA SER A 572 20.79 -27.23 13.19
C SER A 572 21.69 -27.47 11.97
N ARG A 573 21.19 -28.09 10.90
CA ARG A 573 21.91 -28.26 9.61
C ARG A 573 22.27 -26.94 8.90
N PHE A 574 21.59 -25.87 9.29
CA PHE A 574 21.82 -24.52 8.80
C PHE A 574 22.42 -23.60 9.85
N LEU A 575 22.64 -24.11 11.08
CA LEU A 575 23.20 -23.34 12.18
C LEU A 575 24.51 -22.71 11.74
N HIS A 576 24.58 -21.38 11.85
CA HIS A 576 25.77 -20.62 11.51
C HIS A 576 26.20 -19.77 12.70
N SER A 577 27.40 -20.02 13.20
CA SER A 577 28.03 -19.24 14.28
C SER A 577 27.14 -19.12 15.54
N GLY A 578 26.36 -20.16 15.85
CA GLY A 578 25.45 -20.19 17.00
C GLY A 578 24.28 -19.18 16.93
N SER A 579 23.99 -18.61 15.75
CA SER A 579 22.98 -17.56 15.58
C SER A 579 21.86 -17.99 14.65
N ASP A 580 20.61 -17.93 15.13
CA ASP A 580 19.42 -18.16 14.29
C ASP A 580 19.33 -17.21 13.10
N LEU A 581 19.68 -15.93 13.31
CA LEU A 581 19.63 -14.91 12.25
C LEU A 581 20.67 -15.20 11.17
N LEU A 582 21.90 -15.55 11.55
CA LEU A 582 22.90 -15.94 10.55
C LEU A 582 22.58 -17.28 9.90
N SER A 583 21.83 -18.15 10.57
CA SER A 583 21.34 -19.40 9.99
C SER A 583 20.33 -19.13 8.87
N ILE A 584 19.46 -18.13 9.02
CA ILE A 584 18.57 -17.65 7.94
C ILE A 584 19.41 -17.13 6.76
N ALA A 585 20.48 -16.38 7.03
CA ALA A 585 21.39 -15.91 5.99
C ALA A 585 22.06 -17.09 5.25
N ASN A 586 22.50 -18.11 5.98
CA ASN A 586 23.10 -19.33 5.43
C ASN A 586 22.12 -20.13 4.57
N VAL A 587 20.85 -20.28 5.01
CA VAL A 587 19.78 -20.89 4.20
C VAL A 587 19.65 -20.19 2.85
N TYR A 588 19.60 -18.85 2.86
CA TYR A 588 19.44 -18.08 1.64
C TYR A 588 20.68 -18.12 0.74
N ALA A 589 21.89 -18.13 1.32
CA ALA A 589 23.13 -18.29 0.57
C ALA A 589 23.16 -19.63 -0.18
N ARG A 590 22.77 -20.74 0.47
CA ARG A 590 22.63 -22.05 -0.17
C ARG A 590 21.54 -22.05 -1.25
N TYR A 591 20.39 -21.41 -0.99
CA TYR A 591 19.34 -21.23 -1.99
C TYR A 591 19.86 -20.52 -3.26
N ARG A 592 20.65 -19.45 -3.10
CA ARG A 592 21.30 -18.74 -4.22
C ARG A 592 22.29 -19.62 -4.98
N GLN A 593 23.07 -20.46 -4.31
CA GLN A 593 23.99 -21.40 -4.95
C GLN A 593 23.25 -22.42 -5.81
N ILE A 594 22.17 -23.03 -5.30
CA ILE A 594 21.32 -23.95 -6.06
C ILE A 594 20.74 -23.26 -7.29
N TRP A 595 20.33 -22.00 -7.15
CA TRP A 595 19.84 -21.21 -8.28
C TRP A 595 20.92 -20.94 -9.33
N ALA A 596 22.14 -20.61 -8.89
CA ALA A 596 23.28 -20.34 -9.78
C ALA A 596 23.71 -21.60 -10.55
N LEU A 597 23.71 -22.77 -9.90
CA LEU A 597 24.11 -24.04 -10.50
C LEU A 597 23.11 -24.56 -11.54
N HIS A 598 21.81 -24.50 -11.24
CA HIS A 598 20.80 -25.15 -12.08
C HIS A 598 20.01 -24.20 -12.97
N GLY A 599 19.87 -22.92 -12.58
CA GLY A 599 19.10 -21.91 -13.31
C GLY A 599 17.59 -22.20 -13.43
N LYS A 600 17.07 -23.23 -12.77
CA LYS A 600 15.68 -23.73 -12.88
C LYS A 600 14.91 -23.60 -11.56
N VAL A 601 13.69 -23.05 -11.63
CA VAL A 601 12.76 -22.93 -10.48
C VAL A 601 12.47 -24.28 -9.83
N SER A 602 12.32 -25.33 -10.63
CA SER A 602 12.01 -26.67 -10.16
C SER A 602 13.09 -27.25 -9.25
N ALA A 603 14.37 -27.00 -9.56
CA ALA A 603 15.50 -27.45 -8.74
C ALA A 603 15.52 -26.75 -7.36
N ALA A 604 15.29 -25.44 -7.34
CA ALA A 604 15.22 -24.67 -6.11
C ALA A 604 14.01 -25.07 -5.25
N ARG A 605 12.85 -25.33 -5.87
CA ARG A 605 11.66 -25.82 -5.17
C ARG A 605 11.87 -27.22 -4.59
N ALA A 606 12.46 -28.14 -5.36
CA ALA A 606 12.81 -29.48 -4.88
C ALA A 606 13.81 -29.43 -3.71
N TRP A 607 14.81 -28.55 -3.79
CA TRP A 607 15.75 -28.33 -2.69
C TRP A 607 15.04 -27.80 -1.44
N CYS A 608 14.14 -26.83 -1.58
CA CYS A 608 13.36 -26.31 -0.44
C CYS A 608 12.50 -27.42 0.20
N GLN A 609 11.84 -28.25 -0.60
CA GLN A 609 11.04 -29.38 -0.10
C GLN A 609 11.89 -30.38 0.69
N ARG A 610 13.05 -30.78 0.15
CA ARG A 610 13.96 -31.73 0.83
C ARG A 610 14.52 -31.19 2.16
N ASN A 611 14.60 -29.87 2.31
CA ASN A 611 15.17 -29.23 3.49
C ASN A 611 14.12 -28.59 4.42
N ARG A 612 12.83 -28.90 4.23
CA ARG A 612 11.71 -28.34 5.01
C ARG A 612 11.72 -26.80 5.02
N LEU A 613 11.86 -26.17 3.85
CA LEU A 613 11.89 -24.72 3.67
C LEU A 613 10.70 -24.21 2.85
N HIS A 614 10.22 -23.01 3.17
CA HIS A 614 9.19 -22.33 2.39
C HIS A 614 9.79 -21.62 1.17
N PHE A 615 9.69 -22.25 0.00
CA PHE A 615 10.13 -21.67 -1.28
C PHE A 615 9.55 -20.26 -1.54
N ALA A 616 8.25 -20.07 -1.27
CA ALA A 616 7.59 -18.78 -1.46
C ALA A 616 8.17 -17.67 -0.56
N ASN A 617 8.54 -18.00 0.69
CA ASN A 617 9.12 -17.04 1.62
C ASN A 617 10.55 -16.66 1.20
N LEU A 618 11.34 -17.60 0.68
CA LEU A 618 12.66 -17.31 0.12
C LEU A 618 12.61 -16.44 -1.13
N GLU A 619 11.60 -16.61 -2.00
CA GLU A 619 11.38 -15.68 -3.12
C GLU A 619 11.02 -14.27 -2.62
N MET A 620 10.15 -14.15 -1.62
CA MET A 620 9.84 -12.86 -1.00
C MET A 620 11.09 -12.21 -0.38
N VAL A 621 11.97 -12.98 0.26
CA VAL A 621 13.25 -12.49 0.80
C VAL A 621 14.12 -11.92 -0.33
N ARG A 622 14.28 -12.63 -1.46
CA ARG A 622 15.04 -12.14 -2.63
C ARG A 622 14.52 -10.80 -3.14
N ASP A 623 13.21 -10.70 -3.28
CA ASP A 623 12.57 -9.50 -3.83
C ASP A 623 12.75 -8.31 -2.87
N THR A 624 12.59 -8.54 -1.56
CA THR A 624 12.86 -7.53 -0.52
C THR A 624 14.34 -7.12 -0.49
N ARG A 625 15.29 -8.06 -0.58
CA ARG A 625 16.74 -7.75 -0.66
C ARG A 625 17.05 -6.79 -1.80
N SER A 626 16.50 -7.06 -2.99
CA SER A 626 16.69 -6.24 -4.18
C SER A 626 16.17 -4.81 -3.97
N GLN A 627 15.01 -4.66 -3.31
CA GLN A 627 14.42 -3.35 -2.99
C GLN A 627 15.26 -2.57 -1.96
N LEU A 628 15.72 -3.25 -0.91
CA LEU A 628 16.54 -2.64 0.14
C LEU A 628 17.91 -2.21 -0.38
N LEU A 629 18.55 -3.03 -1.23
CA LEU A 629 19.80 -2.67 -1.88
C LEU A 629 19.62 -1.42 -2.77
N GLY A 630 18.51 -1.32 -3.50
CA GLY A 630 18.15 -0.12 -4.23
C GLY A 630 18.04 1.12 -3.32
N CYS A 631 17.44 0.98 -2.14
CA CYS A 631 17.36 2.08 -1.17
C CYS A 631 18.73 2.50 -0.62
N LEU A 632 19.65 1.55 -0.40
CA LEU A 632 21.02 1.86 0.03
C LEU A 632 21.83 2.61 -1.05
N VAL A 633 21.60 2.27 -2.31
CA VAL A 633 22.19 2.99 -3.46
C VAL A 633 21.60 4.40 -3.57
N ASP A 634 20.27 4.53 -3.47
CA ASP A 634 19.57 5.83 -3.49
C ASP A 634 20.06 6.76 -2.35
N ALA A 635 20.30 6.19 -1.16
CA ALA A 635 20.82 6.91 0.00
C ALA A 635 22.33 7.21 -0.07
N GLY A 636 23.03 6.75 -1.13
CA GLY A 636 24.47 6.94 -1.30
C GLY A 636 25.35 6.10 -0.36
N LEU A 637 24.78 5.12 0.34
CA LEU A 637 25.50 4.22 1.25
C LEU A 637 26.24 3.11 0.50
N VAL A 638 25.74 2.72 -0.67
CA VAL A 638 26.34 1.71 -1.56
C VAL A 638 26.56 2.30 -2.95
N ARG A 639 27.74 2.08 -3.52
CA ARG A 639 28.09 2.43 -4.90
C ARG A 639 28.15 1.16 -5.74
N MET A 640 27.49 1.18 -6.89
CA MET A 640 27.48 0.07 -7.86
C MET A 640 28.40 0.40 -9.04
N SER A 641 29.34 -0.48 -9.38
CA SER A 641 30.14 -0.40 -10.62
C SER A 641 29.39 -1.05 -11.79
N PRO A 642 29.65 -0.67 -13.06
CA PRO A 642 29.15 -1.41 -14.23
C PRO A 642 29.52 -2.91 -14.23
N ALA A 643 30.65 -3.27 -13.60
CA ALA A 643 31.14 -4.65 -13.47
C ALA A 643 30.36 -5.49 -12.44
N ASP A 644 29.65 -4.85 -11.50
CA ASP A 644 28.89 -5.54 -10.44
C ASP A 644 27.51 -6.04 -10.93
N GLY A 645 27.25 -5.96 -12.23
CA GLY A 645 25.90 -6.04 -12.81
C GLY A 645 25.14 -4.79 -12.43
N GLY A 646 25.14 -3.78 -13.32
CA GLY A 646 24.70 -2.42 -13.02
C GLY A 646 23.43 -2.32 -12.17
N ALA A 647 23.36 -1.26 -11.35
CA ALA A 647 22.26 -1.00 -10.41
C ALA A 647 20.89 -1.44 -10.96
N PRO A 648 20.00 -2.05 -10.17
CA PRO A 648 18.72 -2.58 -10.66
C PRO A 648 17.87 -1.47 -11.29
N ARG A 649 18.12 -1.22 -12.58
CA ARG A 649 17.36 -0.31 -13.42
C ARG A 649 16.24 -1.16 -14.00
N ARG A 650 15.02 -0.98 -13.50
CA ARG A 650 13.84 -1.35 -14.27
C ARG A 650 13.79 -0.44 -15.50
N ARG A 651 14.39 -0.87 -16.60
CA ARG A 651 14.38 -0.13 -17.86
C ARG A 651 13.00 -0.29 -18.50
N GLY A 652 12.40 0.84 -18.87
CA GLY A 652 11.17 0.88 -19.66
C GLY A 652 11.39 0.47 -21.11
N GLY A 653 10.29 0.02 -21.74
CA GLY A 653 10.07 -0.01 -23.17
C GLY A 653 11.00 -0.88 -24.02
N GLY A 654 10.51 -2.06 -24.43
CA GLY A 654 11.06 -2.80 -25.57
C GLY A 654 11.19 -4.31 -25.33
N GLY A 655 10.63 -5.08 -26.26
CA GLY A 655 10.46 -6.54 -26.20
C GLY A 655 11.65 -7.39 -25.74
N GLY A 656 11.32 -8.47 -25.04
CA GLY A 656 11.91 -9.78 -25.31
C GLY A 656 13.33 -10.07 -24.81
N SER A 657 13.66 -9.79 -23.53
CA SER A 657 14.62 -10.61 -22.76
C SER A 657 14.51 -10.29 -21.27
N ARG A 658 14.28 -11.31 -20.43
CA ARG A 658 14.19 -11.18 -18.96
C ARG A 658 15.57 -10.82 -18.39
N SER A 659 15.95 -9.54 -18.39
CA SER A 659 17.12 -9.06 -17.64
C SER A 659 16.82 -9.17 -16.14
N ARG A 660 17.37 -10.21 -15.51
CA ARG A 660 17.23 -10.53 -14.08
C ARG A 660 17.84 -9.39 -13.24
N SER A 661 17.05 -8.75 -12.36
CA SER A 661 17.62 -7.86 -11.34
C SER A 661 18.49 -8.70 -10.40
N SER A 662 19.79 -8.43 -10.35
CA SER A 662 20.71 -9.11 -9.44
C SER A 662 20.49 -8.60 -8.02
N ASP A 663 20.24 -9.50 -7.07
CA ASP A 663 20.24 -9.20 -5.63
C ASP A 663 21.65 -9.36 -5.01
N ALA A 664 22.69 -9.40 -5.86
CA ALA A 664 24.06 -9.54 -5.44
C ALA A 664 24.60 -8.23 -4.87
N VAL A 665 25.22 -8.33 -3.70
CA VAL A 665 25.94 -7.23 -3.07
C VAL A 665 27.33 -7.09 -3.72
N PRO A 666 27.81 -5.87 -4.04
CA PRO A 666 29.15 -5.70 -4.57
C PRO A 666 30.22 -6.18 -3.59
N ALA A 667 31.27 -6.82 -4.09
CA ALA A 667 32.30 -7.46 -3.26
C ALA A 667 32.95 -6.51 -2.23
N ALA A 668 33.09 -5.22 -2.59
CA ALA A 668 33.63 -4.18 -1.72
C ALA A 668 32.84 -4.01 -0.40
N TYR A 669 31.56 -4.35 -0.39
CA TYR A 669 30.67 -4.26 0.77
C TYR A 669 30.45 -5.60 1.48
N ASN A 670 31.13 -6.66 1.07
CA ASN A 670 31.04 -7.98 1.72
C ASN A 670 32.41 -8.61 2.05
N ALA A 671 33.49 -7.82 2.05
CA ALA A 671 34.86 -8.29 2.29
C ALA A 671 35.15 -8.77 3.73
N ASN A 672 34.23 -8.56 4.67
CA ASN A 672 34.41 -8.84 6.10
C ASN A 672 33.16 -9.52 6.70
N GLU A 673 32.72 -10.60 6.05
CA GLU A 673 31.55 -11.39 6.48
C GLU A 673 31.55 -11.80 7.97
N PRO A 674 32.70 -12.16 8.62
CA PRO A 674 32.73 -12.51 10.04
C PRO A 674 32.22 -11.41 10.99
N SER A 675 32.23 -10.14 10.56
CA SER A 675 31.71 -9.03 11.35
C SER A 675 30.17 -8.97 11.42
N ALA A 676 29.46 -9.85 10.69
CA ALA A 676 28.00 -9.89 10.72
C ALA A 676 27.46 -10.16 12.13
N GLY A 677 28.05 -11.08 12.90
CA GLY A 677 27.63 -11.35 14.29
C GLY A 677 27.72 -10.10 15.20
N PRO A 678 28.90 -9.44 15.30
CA PRO A 678 29.05 -8.18 16.02
C PRO A 678 28.08 -7.07 15.55
N VAL A 679 27.84 -6.95 14.23
CA VAL A 679 26.88 -5.97 13.69
C VAL A 679 25.45 -6.28 14.14
N LEU A 680 25.04 -7.54 14.16
CA LEU A 680 23.74 -7.94 14.69
C LEU A 680 23.62 -7.57 16.17
N ALA A 681 24.62 -7.89 16.99
CA ALA A 681 24.62 -7.55 18.41
C ALA A 681 24.53 -6.03 18.64
N ALA A 682 25.32 -5.23 17.94
CA ALA A 682 25.30 -3.77 18.05
C ALA A 682 23.99 -3.12 17.58
N SER A 683 23.27 -3.77 16.67
CA SER A 683 22.00 -3.26 16.12
C SER A 683 20.78 -3.68 16.95
N LEU A 684 20.85 -4.84 17.60
CA LEU A 684 19.77 -5.39 18.43
C LEU A 684 19.88 -4.97 19.91
N TYR A 685 21.01 -4.40 20.33
CA TYR A 685 21.16 -3.79 21.66
C TYR A 685 19.99 -2.84 21.98
N PRO A 686 19.43 -2.88 23.21
CA PRO A 686 19.88 -3.61 24.40
C PRO A 686 19.20 -4.96 24.62
N ASN A 687 18.62 -5.59 23.59
CA ASN A 687 17.88 -6.85 23.73
C ASN A 687 18.85 -8.02 24.00
N ILE A 688 19.35 -8.10 25.22
CA ILE A 688 20.31 -9.09 25.71
C ILE A 688 19.59 -10.01 26.69
N LEU A 689 19.72 -11.32 26.45
CA LEU A 689 19.37 -12.35 27.43
C LEU A 689 20.68 -12.90 27.99
N VAL A 690 20.82 -12.85 29.31
CA VAL A 690 21.94 -13.48 30.02
C VAL A 690 21.39 -14.77 30.62
N ASN A 691 21.87 -15.92 30.13
CA ASN A 691 21.65 -17.18 30.81
C ASN A 691 22.57 -17.20 32.03
N ASN A 692 21.98 -17.15 33.22
CA ASN A 692 22.68 -17.41 34.47
C ASN A 692 22.95 -18.91 34.63
#